data_AF-A0A8T0QU28-F1
#
_entry.id   AF-A0A8T0QU28-F1
#
_cell.length_a   1.000
_cell.length_b   1.000
_cell.length_c   1.000
_cell.angle_alpha   90.00
_cell.angle_beta   90.00
_cell.angle_gamma   90.00
#
_symmetry.space_group_name_H-M   'P 1'
#
loop_
_entity.id
_entity.type
_entity.pdbx_description
1 polymer ?
#
loop_
_entity_poly.entity_id
_entity_poly.type
_entity_poly.pdbx_seq_one_letter_code
_entity_poly.pdbx_strand_id
1 'polypeptide(L)'
;MADISDVCPNDAHGSAAVHCEPSSNENVSFLDDMDSFWEDVNARFHVSRFVTDTVMKGVLTDVHEEAARQIASKDEEIASLNQKLQQVENSSLISLEGRDKRYDEFYCLREQLDTISKSLLTSEWGFLGSQLNSEGSEDASKQRSEEKSRNGVAKKICSEEEVFADPKLLKHMDNDALISYINKSMNEMKRQHDSTVHEQTEQIFKLKRELLKREGPNPWHLRNNKELDHMRKEIGEVLSKLDVLLLENKRTFVRSKADTFPGQHDKSNVVDSDVMQLQGGATNNEEHWSLPTQAPHFASLEAHHKRHIIRLESDIEDASTAATVREEVEKIVMKEFFSEMKIRLHGYEMELDMKHEVCSIIQNEAVARAMLDSLLLKCKEKKDCAEEESKQKQKIEKLKRIVDSFTKVVREKEEFVSQIGLRAMEARVGSLCHEIDLLRDKVGKQDSYISEKNREFDIIVGRLEQAQHHVQNNDATLGDLNDRFRTVSASLKELEKQNQVLHSIIEEKEKRLTSAVSKDKELKEFMESIVKSVRDFENFMMNQQTIVANKVQHNESRFRVLKEQCKCLVKEGNLLRKKALRYKEISETRGSNLQKAELEVDLLGDEVEALSDLLAKIYIALDHYSPVLQHYTGVMETLTMIKKHISMAK
;
A
#
# COMPACT_ATOMS: atom_id res chain seq x y z
N MET A 1 -36.32 -39.88 -40.82
CA MET A 1 -37.26 -40.89 -41.36
C MET A 1 -38.49 -40.84 -40.47
N ALA A 2 -39.50 -40.08 -40.92
CA ALA A 2 -40.77 -40.61 -41.40
C ALA A 2 -41.70 -40.94 -40.20
N ASP A 3 -42.44 -39.99 -39.62
CA ASP A 3 -43.56 -39.16 -40.15
C ASP A 3 -44.92 -39.86 -40.03
N ILE A 4 -45.96 -39.03 -39.85
CA ILE A 4 -47.41 -39.27 -40.06
C ILE A 4 -48.18 -39.82 -38.83
N SER A 5 -48.94 -38.99 -38.09
CA SER A 5 -50.30 -38.45 -38.40
C SER A 5 -51.37 -39.57 -38.32
N ASP A 6 -52.62 -39.39 -37.89
CA ASP A 6 -53.50 -38.23 -37.94
C ASP A 6 -54.80 -38.54 -37.17
N VAL A 7 -55.38 -37.49 -36.56
CA VAL A 7 -56.79 -37.06 -36.69
C VAL A 7 -57.96 -37.88 -36.09
N CYS A 8 -58.61 -37.19 -35.12
CA CYS A 8 -60.02 -37.17 -34.69
C CYS A 8 -61.07 -37.36 -35.82
N PRO A 9 -62.34 -37.77 -35.55
CA PRO A 9 -63.29 -36.83 -34.95
C PRO A 9 -64.47 -37.39 -34.12
N ASN A 10 -65.07 -36.42 -33.42
CA ASN A 10 -66.40 -36.27 -32.81
C ASN A 10 -67.53 -37.24 -33.20
N ASP A 11 -68.39 -37.56 -32.23
CA ASP A 11 -69.83 -37.21 -32.14
C ASP A 11 -70.50 -38.13 -31.12
N ALA A 12 -71.01 -37.61 -30.00
CA ALA A 12 -72.37 -37.10 -29.80
C ALA A 12 -73.43 -38.19 -29.54
N HIS A 13 -74.01 -38.12 -28.34
CA HIS A 13 -75.39 -38.48 -27.96
C HIS A 13 -75.89 -39.93 -28.11
N GLY A 14 -76.12 -40.57 -26.94
CA GLY A 14 -77.49 -40.62 -26.39
C GLY A 14 -78.22 -41.97 -26.38
N SER A 15 -78.90 -42.19 -25.23
CA SER A 15 -80.02 -43.12 -24.97
C SER A 15 -79.71 -44.62 -24.86
N ALA A 16 -79.88 -45.22 -23.67
CA ALA A 16 -81.14 -45.76 -23.11
C ALA A 16 -81.56 -47.08 -23.81
N ALA A 17 -81.97 -48.17 -23.18
CA ALA A 17 -82.13 -48.59 -21.79
C ALA A 17 -82.39 -50.12 -21.79
N VAL A 18 -82.48 -50.71 -20.59
CA VAL A 18 -83.20 -51.95 -20.22
C VAL A 18 -82.55 -53.32 -20.55
N HIS A 19 -82.09 -54.08 -19.55
CA HIS A 19 -82.86 -55.17 -18.87
C HIS A 19 -81.97 -56.01 -17.93
N CYS A 20 -82.57 -56.42 -16.80
CA CYS A 20 -82.11 -57.35 -15.76
C CYS A 20 -81.70 -58.73 -16.34
N GLU A 21 -80.81 -59.56 -15.76
CA GLU A 21 -80.83 -60.21 -14.42
C GLU A 21 -79.51 -61.06 -14.24
N PRO A 22 -79.28 -61.94 -13.21
CA PRO A 22 -78.23 -61.78 -12.20
C PRO A 22 -77.14 -62.90 -12.10
N SER A 23 -76.23 -62.74 -11.11
CA SER A 23 -75.15 -63.64 -10.63
C SER A 23 -73.80 -63.52 -11.38
N SER A 24 -72.62 -63.48 -10.76
CA SER A 24 -72.16 -64.06 -9.48
C SER A 24 -70.99 -63.27 -8.85
N ASN A 25 -70.89 -63.38 -7.52
CA ASN A 25 -69.85 -62.86 -6.63
C ASN A 25 -68.42 -63.33 -6.97
N GLU A 26 -67.68 -62.60 -7.78
CA GLU A 26 -66.20 -62.73 -7.86
C GLU A 26 -65.44 -61.41 -7.70
N ASN A 27 -66.12 -60.25 -7.81
CA ASN A 27 -65.44 -58.96 -7.73
C ASN A 27 -65.27 -58.41 -6.29
N VAL A 28 -65.93 -59.00 -5.29
CA VAL A 28 -65.86 -58.48 -3.91
C VAL A 28 -64.56 -58.90 -3.20
N SER A 29 -64.05 -60.10 -3.45
CA SER A 29 -62.79 -60.55 -2.82
C SER A 29 -61.57 -59.80 -3.35
N PHE A 30 -61.54 -59.46 -4.65
CA PHE A 30 -60.43 -58.71 -5.24
C PHE A 30 -60.36 -57.26 -4.75
N LEU A 31 -61.51 -56.63 -4.46
CA LEU A 31 -61.57 -55.29 -3.89
C LEU A 31 -61.13 -55.27 -2.42
N ASP A 32 -61.58 -56.22 -1.61
CA ASP A 32 -61.14 -56.33 -0.20
C ASP A 32 -59.63 -56.65 -0.09
N ASP A 33 -59.10 -57.50 -0.98
CA ASP A 33 -57.66 -57.80 -1.02
C ASP A 33 -56.82 -56.58 -1.45
N MET A 34 -57.34 -55.76 -2.37
CA MET A 34 -56.68 -54.50 -2.77
C MET A 34 -56.73 -53.45 -1.66
N ASP A 35 -57.85 -53.31 -0.96
CA ASP A 35 -57.97 -52.36 0.16
C ASP A 35 -57.06 -52.79 1.33
N SER A 36 -56.98 -54.10 1.64
CA SER A 36 -56.03 -54.62 2.62
C SER A 36 -54.57 -54.40 2.21
N PHE A 37 -54.24 -54.50 0.92
CA PHE A 37 -52.89 -54.22 0.41
C PHE A 37 -52.54 -52.75 0.53
N TRP A 38 -53.47 -51.84 0.19
CA TRP A 38 -53.26 -50.40 0.34
C TRP A 38 -53.13 -49.98 1.81
N GLU A 39 -53.87 -50.59 2.73
CA GLU A 39 -53.68 -50.35 4.16
C GLU A 39 -52.31 -50.81 4.67
N ASP A 40 -51.82 -52.00 4.28
CA ASP A 40 -50.49 -52.49 4.68
C ASP A 40 -49.37 -51.59 4.09
N VAL A 41 -49.51 -51.16 2.84
CA VAL A 41 -48.57 -50.21 2.22
C VAL A 41 -48.56 -48.88 2.96
N ASN A 42 -49.74 -48.36 3.34
CA ASN A 42 -49.84 -47.10 4.06
C ASN A 42 -49.29 -47.21 5.50
N ALA A 43 -49.52 -48.34 6.19
CA ALA A 43 -48.95 -48.62 7.50
C ALA A 43 -47.42 -48.72 7.45
N ARG A 44 -46.86 -49.43 6.47
CA ARG A 44 -45.41 -49.50 6.24
C ARG A 44 -44.81 -48.15 5.88
N PHE A 45 -45.52 -47.33 5.09
CA PHE A 45 -45.09 -45.98 4.78
C PHE A 45 -45.09 -45.08 6.03
N HIS A 46 -46.09 -45.20 6.90
CA HIS A 46 -46.14 -44.50 8.18
C HIS A 46 -44.99 -44.90 9.11
N VAL A 47 -44.73 -46.21 9.25
CA VAL A 47 -43.61 -46.71 10.05
C VAL A 47 -42.28 -46.26 9.46
N SER A 48 -42.11 -46.35 8.14
CA SER A 48 -40.90 -45.86 7.47
C SER A 48 -40.71 -44.39 7.75
N ARG A 49 -41.73 -43.54 7.58
CA ARG A 49 -41.64 -42.11 7.85
C ARG A 49 -41.30 -41.83 9.31
N PHE A 50 -41.95 -42.51 10.25
CA PHE A 50 -41.69 -42.34 11.68
C PHE A 50 -40.25 -42.72 12.06
N VAL A 51 -39.74 -43.83 11.49
CA VAL A 51 -38.35 -44.26 11.71
C VAL A 51 -37.38 -43.24 11.09
N THR A 52 -37.62 -42.78 9.87
CA THR A 52 -36.75 -41.79 9.22
C THR A 52 -36.74 -40.47 9.97
N ASP A 53 -37.89 -39.98 10.42
CA ASP A 53 -38.00 -38.74 11.20
C ASP A 53 -37.30 -38.88 12.56
N THR A 54 -37.41 -40.05 13.21
CA THR A 54 -36.74 -40.33 14.50
C THR A 54 -35.21 -40.41 14.34
N VAL A 55 -34.72 -41.10 13.30
CA VAL A 55 -33.29 -41.18 12.99
C VAL A 55 -32.73 -39.82 12.62
N MET A 56 -33.43 -39.05 11.76
CA MET A 56 -33.01 -37.72 11.37
C MET A 56 -32.97 -36.76 12.56
N LYS A 57 -33.94 -36.86 13.48
CA LYS A 57 -33.95 -36.08 14.72
C LYS A 57 -32.77 -36.43 15.63
N GLY A 58 -32.43 -37.72 15.76
CA GLY A 58 -31.24 -38.16 16.51
C GLY A 58 -29.93 -37.65 15.90
N VAL A 59 -29.77 -37.76 14.59
CA VAL A 59 -28.59 -37.21 13.89
C VAL A 59 -28.52 -35.70 14.03
N LEU A 60 -29.65 -34.99 13.93
CA LEU A 60 -29.69 -33.54 14.09
C LEU A 60 -29.32 -33.11 15.51
N THR A 61 -29.74 -33.85 16.54
CA THR A 61 -29.34 -33.56 17.92
C THR A 61 -27.85 -33.81 18.15
N ASP A 62 -27.29 -34.89 17.61
CA ASP A 62 -25.86 -35.20 17.73
C ASP A 62 -25.00 -34.13 17.04
N VAL A 63 -25.40 -33.70 15.84
CA VAL A 63 -24.74 -32.62 15.10
C VAL A 63 -24.85 -31.29 15.85
N HIS A 64 -25.99 -31.01 16.48
CA HIS A 64 -26.17 -29.79 17.26
C HIS A 64 -25.27 -29.76 18.51
N GLU A 65 -25.18 -30.88 19.24
CA GLU A 65 -24.29 -31.00 20.40
C GLU A 65 -22.80 -30.92 20.01
N GLU A 66 -22.41 -31.52 18.87
CA GLU A 66 -21.06 -31.40 18.33
C GLU A 66 -20.71 -29.96 17.95
N ALA A 67 -21.61 -29.27 17.24
CA ALA A 67 -21.43 -27.87 16.91
C ALA A 67 -21.32 -26.98 18.15
N ALA A 68 -22.15 -27.22 19.17
CA ALA A 68 -22.09 -26.49 20.43
C ALA A 68 -20.75 -26.68 21.16
N ARG A 69 -20.20 -27.91 21.16
CA ARG A 69 -18.87 -28.19 21.73
C ARG A 69 -17.75 -27.48 20.96
N GLN A 70 -17.81 -27.45 19.63
CA GLN A 70 -16.81 -26.75 18.82
C GLN A 70 -16.85 -25.23 19.02
N ILE A 71 -18.06 -24.66 19.11
CA ILE A 71 -18.24 -23.22 19.42
C ILE A 71 -17.64 -22.90 20.79
N ALA A 72 -17.98 -23.67 21.82
CA ALA A 72 -17.43 -23.44 23.17
C ALA A 72 -15.90 -23.54 23.22
N SER A 73 -15.30 -24.49 22.51
CA SER A 73 -13.84 -24.60 22.39
C SER A 73 -13.21 -23.41 21.68
N LYS A 74 -13.86 -22.89 20.63
CA LYS A 74 -13.39 -21.71 19.90
C LYS A 74 -13.54 -20.43 20.71
N ASP A 75 -14.60 -20.29 21.50
CA ASP A 75 -14.80 -19.16 22.41
C ASP A 75 -13.72 -19.12 23.51
N GLU A 76 -13.30 -20.28 24.04
CA GLU A 76 -12.21 -20.36 25.00
C GLU A 76 -10.85 -19.97 24.38
N GLU A 77 -10.59 -20.38 23.12
CA GLU A 77 -9.41 -19.97 22.36
C GLU A 77 -9.39 -18.45 22.12
N ILE A 78 -10.54 -17.87 21.75
CA ILE A 78 -10.70 -16.42 21.57
C ILE A 78 -10.47 -15.69 22.89
N ALA A 79 -10.98 -16.19 24.01
CA ALA A 79 -10.75 -15.59 25.33
C ALA A 79 -9.25 -15.59 25.70
N SER A 80 -8.53 -16.67 25.42
CA SER A 80 -7.08 -16.76 25.63
C SER A 80 -6.29 -15.78 24.75
N LEU A 81 -6.68 -15.65 23.48
CA LEU A 81 -6.06 -14.71 22.54
C LEU A 81 -6.30 -13.25 22.96
N ASN A 82 -7.51 -12.92 23.41
CA ASN A 82 -7.84 -11.58 23.91
C ASN A 82 -7.03 -11.23 25.17
N GLN A 83 -6.82 -12.19 26.08
CA GLN A 83 -5.97 -11.98 27.25
C GLN A 83 -4.51 -11.70 26.87
N LYS A 84 -3.98 -12.41 25.86
CA LYS A 84 -2.63 -12.15 25.32
C LYS A 84 -2.54 -10.79 24.65
N LEU A 85 -3.56 -10.38 23.90
CA LEU A 85 -3.61 -9.07 23.25
C LEU A 85 -3.55 -7.93 24.29
N GLN A 86 -4.31 -8.06 25.38
CA GLN A 86 -4.34 -7.08 26.46
C GLN A 86 -2.99 -6.95 27.18
N GLN A 87 -2.22 -8.04 27.30
CA GLN A 87 -0.83 -7.98 27.81
C GLN A 87 0.11 -7.21 26.86
N VAL A 88 -0.04 -7.37 25.55
CA VAL A 88 0.77 -6.67 24.54
C VAL A 88 0.42 -5.18 24.48
N GLU A 89 -0.85 -4.84 24.65
CA GLU A 89 -1.32 -3.46 24.65
C GLU A 89 -0.80 -2.68 25.87
N ASN A 90 -0.84 -3.29 27.06
CA ASN A 90 -0.26 -2.72 28.28
C ASN A 90 1.27 -2.58 28.21
N SER A 91 1.95 -3.46 27.48
CA SER A 91 3.39 -3.35 27.19
C SER A 91 3.72 -2.20 26.23
N SER A 92 2.79 -1.87 25.33
CA SER A 92 2.95 -0.84 24.30
C SER A 92 2.69 0.58 24.80
N LEU A 93 1.86 0.74 25.84
CA LEU A 93 1.56 2.06 26.45
C LEU A 93 2.78 2.70 27.13
N ILE A 94 3.72 1.91 27.68
CA ILE A 94 4.98 2.41 28.26
C ILE A 94 5.92 2.97 27.17
N SER A 95 5.75 2.57 25.90
CA SER A 95 6.56 3.04 24.76
C SER A 95 6.01 4.32 24.09
N LEU A 96 4.81 4.79 24.44
CA LEU A 96 4.19 5.93 23.76
C LEU A 96 4.89 7.26 24.09
N GLU A 97 5.32 7.43 25.35
CA GLU A 97 5.98 8.66 25.83
C GLU A 97 7.39 8.88 25.25
N GLY A 98 8.00 7.82 24.70
CA GLY A 98 9.26 7.91 23.96
C GLY A 98 9.11 8.27 22.49
N ARG A 99 7.89 8.20 21.90
CA ARG A 99 7.67 8.53 20.48
C ARG A 99 7.38 10.02 20.24
N ASP A 100 6.66 10.68 21.14
CA ASP A 100 6.39 12.12 21.02
C ASP A 100 7.69 12.94 21.07
N LYS A 101 8.63 12.57 21.95
CA LYS A 101 9.96 13.19 21.99
C LYS A 101 10.73 13.07 20.67
N ARG A 102 10.65 11.92 20.00
CA ARG A 102 11.31 11.72 18.70
C ARG A 102 10.68 12.54 17.59
N TYR A 103 9.35 12.72 17.63
CA TYR A 103 8.67 13.57 16.66
C TYR A 103 9.11 15.04 16.79
N ASP A 104 9.15 15.55 18.02
CA ASP A 104 9.60 16.91 18.31
C ASP A 104 11.08 17.12 17.94
N GLU A 105 11.94 16.13 18.17
CA GLU A 105 13.35 16.14 17.75
C GLU A 105 13.49 16.18 16.22
N PHE A 106 12.75 15.35 15.48
CA PHE A 106 12.77 15.37 14.01
C PHE A 106 12.23 16.69 13.45
N TYR A 107 11.22 17.27 14.09
CA TYR A 107 10.68 18.56 13.70
C TYR A 107 11.71 19.69 13.91
N CYS A 108 12.37 19.73 15.07
CA CYS A 108 13.44 20.68 15.37
C CYS A 108 14.62 20.55 14.39
N LEU A 109 15.05 19.32 14.09
CA LEU A 109 16.15 19.07 13.15
C LEU A 109 15.80 19.51 11.74
N ARG A 110 14.56 19.27 11.30
CA ARG A 110 14.07 19.71 9.99
C ARG A 110 14.04 21.24 9.88
N GLU A 111 13.63 21.94 10.93
CA GLU A 111 13.62 23.41 10.97
C GLU A 111 15.03 24.01 10.97
N GLN A 112 15.96 23.43 11.73
CA GLN A 112 17.37 23.84 11.72
C GLN A 112 18.01 23.64 10.34
N LEU A 113 17.77 22.49 9.71
CA LEU A 113 18.33 22.18 8.40
C LEU A 113 17.73 23.05 7.28
N ASP A 114 16.45 23.40 7.38
CA ASP A 114 15.78 24.34 6.48
C ASP A 114 16.35 25.76 6.63
N THR A 115 16.65 26.19 7.86
CA THR A 115 17.31 27.47 8.14
C THR A 115 18.71 27.51 7.51
N ILE A 116 19.50 26.45 7.67
CA ILE A 116 20.83 26.33 7.05
C ILE A 116 20.73 26.34 5.51
N SER A 117 19.76 25.61 4.95
CA SER A 117 19.50 25.58 3.50
C SER A 117 19.19 26.98 2.95
N LYS A 118 18.34 27.74 3.66
CA LYS A 118 18.01 29.13 3.29
C LYS A 118 19.23 30.05 3.42
N SER A 119 20.04 29.92 4.47
CA SER A 119 21.27 30.71 4.63
C SER A 119 22.30 30.46 3.52
N LEU A 120 22.38 29.21 3.03
CA LEU A 120 23.22 28.84 1.88
C LEU A 120 22.70 29.43 0.56
N LEU A 121 21.39 29.64 0.42
CA LEU A 121 20.77 30.27 -0.75
C LEU A 121 20.91 31.80 -0.73
N THR A 122 20.97 32.43 0.45
CA THR A 122 21.11 33.88 0.62
C THR A 122 22.55 34.38 0.61
N SER A 123 23.55 33.50 0.49
CA SER A 123 24.96 33.90 0.48
C SER A 123 25.40 34.43 -0.90
N GLU A 124 24.85 35.59 -1.28
CA GLU A 124 25.58 36.53 -2.12
C GLU A 124 26.75 37.08 -1.30
N TRP A 125 27.92 36.46 -1.42
CA TRP A 125 29.16 37.04 -0.93
C TRP A 125 29.47 38.31 -1.73
N GLY A 126 28.90 39.43 -1.29
CA GLY A 126 29.13 40.69 -1.94
C GLY A 126 28.19 41.85 -1.64
N PHE A 127 27.16 41.76 -0.79
CA PHE A 127 26.41 42.97 -0.39
C PHE A 127 25.65 42.76 0.93
N LEU A 128 26.36 42.89 2.06
CA LEU A 128 25.72 43.21 3.34
C LEU A 128 26.51 44.35 4.00
N GLY A 129 26.27 45.55 3.47
CA GLY A 129 26.34 46.75 4.28
C GLY A 129 25.16 46.76 5.25
N SER A 130 25.48 46.89 6.54
CA SER A 130 24.64 47.34 7.65
C SER A 130 23.11 47.19 7.56
N GLN A 131 22.57 46.32 8.41
CA GLN A 131 21.28 46.58 9.08
C GLN A 131 21.46 46.39 10.58
N LEU A 132 21.94 47.45 11.22
CA LEU A 132 21.61 47.84 12.58
C LEU A 132 21.88 49.34 12.65
N ASN A 133 20.87 50.08 13.10
CA ASN A 133 20.77 51.53 13.29
C ASN A 133 20.14 52.29 12.10
N SER A 134 18.81 52.15 12.01
CA SER A 134 17.94 53.21 11.49
C SER A 134 17.45 54.00 12.70
N GLU A 135 18.11 55.11 13.01
CA GLU A 135 17.50 56.25 13.70
C GLU A 135 18.40 57.48 13.53
N GLY A 136 17.84 58.58 13.04
CA GLY A 136 18.47 59.91 13.10
C GLY A 136 19.12 60.44 11.82
N SER A 137 18.29 60.99 10.94
CA SER A 137 18.35 62.37 10.43
C SER A 137 19.67 62.98 9.92
N GLU A 138 19.56 63.48 8.68
CA GLU A 138 20.09 64.75 8.14
C GLU A 138 21.60 64.91 7.83
N ASP A 139 21.86 64.75 6.53
CA ASP A 139 22.23 65.83 5.60
C ASP A 139 23.62 66.50 5.65
N ALA A 140 24.01 66.92 4.43
CA ALA A 140 24.99 67.93 4.08
C ALA A 140 26.51 67.58 4.07
N SER A 141 26.92 67.12 2.88
CA SER A 141 27.76 67.91 1.95
C SER A 141 29.27 68.12 2.20
N LYS A 142 30.01 67.95 1.08
CA LYS A 142 31.25 68.65 0.65
C LYS A 142 32.52 68.37 1.46
N GLN A 143 33.73 68.34 0.90
CA GLN A 143 34.26 68.42 -0.46
C GLN A 143 35.74 67.98 -0.34
N ARG A 144 36.24 67.32 -1.39
CA ARG A 144 37.53 67.56 -2.06
C ARG A 144 38.61 68.31 -1.28
N SER A 145 39.80 67.72 -1.23
CA SER A 145 41.03 68.15 -1.95
C SER A 145 42.20 67.32 -1.40
N GLU A 146 42.93 66.59 -2.25
CA GLU A 146 44.23 67.03 -2.83
C GLU A 146 45.25 67.34 -1.72
N GLU A 147 46.49 66.87 -1.72
CA GLU A 147 47.34 66.32 -2.75
C GLU A 147 48.67 65.90 -2.07
N LYS A 148 49.45 65.09 -2.79
CA LYS A 148 50.92 65.19 -2.86
C LYS A 148 51.77 64.82 -1.63
N SER A 149 52.52 63.73 -1.86
CA SER A 149 53.94 63.80 -2.28
C SER A 149 55.00 63.27 -1.30
N ARG A 150 55.78 62.35 -1.88
CA ARG A 150 57.24 62.15 -1.77
C ARG A 150 57.82 61.43 -0.55
N ASN A 151 58.31 60.22 -0.86
CA ASN A 151 59.69 59.74 -0.69
C ASN A 151 60.52 60.28 0.48
N GLY A 152 60.86 59.35 1.38
CA GLY A 152 61.99 59.48 2.29
C GLY A 152 62.27 58.13 2.96
N VAL A 153 63.36 57.49 2.53
CA VAL A 153 63.91 56.24 3.05
C VAL A 153 64.25 56.36 4.54
N ALA A 154 63.82 55.41 5.36
CA ALA A 154 64.56 54.98 6.54
C ALA A 154 64.15 53.56 6.94
N LYS A 155 64.98 52.61 6.51
CA LYS A 155 65.03 51.24 7.03
C LYS A 155 65.63 51.32 8.44
N LYS A 156 64.83 51.08 9.48
CA LYS A 156 65.31 50.61 10.79
C LYS A 156 64.19 49.82 11.46
N ILE A 157 64.18 48.52 11.21
CA ILE A 157 63.51 47.56 12.08
C ILE A 157 64.38 47.46 13.32
N CYS A 158 63.94 48.09 14.41
CA CYS A 158 64.44 47.84 15.76
C CYS A 158 63.48 48.47 16.77
N SER A 159 62.65 47.63 17.37
CA SER A 159 62.24 47.68 18.78
C SER A 159 61.49 46.36 19.04
N GLU A 160 62.06 45.41 19.78
CA GLU A 160 62.20 45.44 21.24
C GLU A 160 60.84 45.69 21.89
N GLU A 161 60.40 44.72 22.69
CA GLU A 161 59.32 44.89 23.67
C GLU A 161 59.52 46.24 24.37
N GLU A 162 58.65 47.22 24.10
CA GLU A 162 58.63 48.46 24.86
C GLU A 162 58.12 48.15 26.26
N VAL A 163 59.10 47.80 27.10
CA VAL A 163 59.06 47.84 28.56
C VAL A 163 58.44 49.17 28.97
N PHE A 164 57.27 49.10 29.61
CA PHE A 164 56.67 50.24 30.28
C PHE A 164 57.70 50.85 31.24
N ALA A 165 57.92 52.16 31.13
CA ALA A 165 59.01 52.88 31.79
C ALA A 165 59.16 52.54 33.29
N ASP A 166 60.42 52.49 33.76
CA ASP A 166 60.84 52.12 35.11
C ASP A 166 60.05 52.89 36.20
N PRO A 167 59.31 52.21 37.11
CA PRO A 167 58.43 52.82 38.11
C PRO A 167 59.09 53.84 39.07
N LYS A 168 60.42 53.90 39.10
CA LYS A 168 61.18 54.81 39.96
C LYS A 168 61.14 56.27 39.50
N LEU A 169 60.92 56.53 38.21
CA LEU A 169 60.84 57.90 37.66
C LEU A 169 59.50 58.61 37.97
N LEU A 170 58.45 57.85 38.25
CA LEU A 170 57.10 58.36 38.50
C LEU A 170 56.89 58.90 39.92
N LYS A 171 57.78 58.56 40.88
CA LYS A 171 57.63 58.92 42.31
C LYS A 171 57.93 60.38 42.65
N HIS A 172 58.59 61.12 41.77
CA HIS A 172 59.05 62.50 42.02
C HIS A 172 58.35 63.56 41.14
N MET A 173 57.34 63.17 40.36
CA MET A 173 56.55 64.10 39.56
C MET A 173 55.37 64.63 40.39
N ASP A 174 55.03 65.91 40.25
CA ASP A 174 53.76 66.43 40.79
C ASP A 174 52.56 65.84 40.04
N ASN A 175 51.36 65.97 40.61
CA ASN A 175 50.16 65.34 40.05
C ASN A 175 49.86 65.80 38.61
N ASP A 176 50.10 67.07 38.28
CA ASP A 176 49.82 67.61 36.95
C ASP A 176 50.86 67.14 35.91
N ALA A 177 52.13 67.04 36.30
CA ALA A 177 53.20 66.50 35.49
C ALA A 177 53.04 64.98 35.28
N LEU A 178 52.54 64.25 36.28
CA LEU A 178 52.21 62.83 36.17
C LEU A 178 51.05 62.60 35.19
N ILE A 179 49.97 63.38 35.30
CA ILE A 179 48.83 63.33 34.38
C ILE A 179 49.30 63.67 32.96
N SER A 180 50.13 64.71 32.79
CA SER A 180 50.70 65.09 31.49
C SER A 180 51.58 63.98 30.89
N TYR A 181 52.42 63.33 31.70
CA TYR A 181 53.26 62.21 31.27
C TYR A 181 52.44 60.99 30.84
N ILE A 182 51.43 60.60 31.64
CA ILE A 182 50.53 59.48 31.30
C ILE A 182 49.74 59.81 30.04
N ASN A 183 49.20 61.02 29.90
CA ASN A 183 48.48 61.44 28.69
C ASN A 183 49.41 61.43 27.46
N LYS A 184 50.67 61.86 27.61
CA LYS A 184 51.66 61.81 26.53
C LYS A 184 52.00 60.38 26.14
N SER A 185 52.22 59.49 27.10
CA SER A 185 52.48 58.06 26.87
C SER A 185 51.27 57.37 26.24
N MET A 186 50.06 57.67 26.72
CA MET A 186 48.81 57.13 26.19
C MET A 186 48.55 57.61 24.75
N ASN A 187 48.85 58.87 24.43
CA ASN A 187 48.78 59.38 23.07
C ASN A 187 49.83 58.75 22.15
N GLU A 188 51.04 58.48 22.65
CA GLU A 188 52.09 57.80 21.89
C GLU A 188 51.71 56.34 21.60
N MET A 189 51.25 55.59 22.61
CA MET A 189 50.69 54.24 22.41
C MET A 189 49.51 54.24 21.45
N LYS A 190 48.61 55.24 21.54
CA LYS A 190 47.50 55.36 20.61
C LYS A 190 47.99 55.59 19.18
N ARG A 191 48.98 56.46 18.97
CA ARG A 191 49.59 56.66 17.64
C ARG A 191 50.28 55.42 17.11
N GLN A 192 51.00 54.68 17.96
CA GLN A 192 51.64 53.43 17.55
C GLN A 192 50.59 52.36 17.19
N HIS A 193 49.50 52.26 17.97
CA HIS A 193 48.41 51.34 17.66
C HIS A 193 47.70 51.73 16.37
N ASP A 194 47.35 53.02 16.20
CA ASP A 194 46.72 53.54 14.98
C ASP A 194 47.63 53.31 13.76
N SER A 195 48.96 53.47 13.91
CA SER A 195 49.94 53.15 12.87
C SER A 195 49.97 51.66 12.53
N THR A 196 49.91 50.78 13.54
CA THR A 196 49.89 49.32 13.35
C THR A 196 48.60 48.88 12.65
N VAL A 197 47.45 49.42 13.09
CA VAL A 197 46.15 49.17 12.45
C VAL A 197 46.15 49.65 11.01
N HIS A 198 46.73 50.84 10.75
CA HIS A 198 46.85 51.36 9.39
C HIS A 198 47.74 50.47 8.51
N GLU A 199 48.88 49.99 9.02
CA GLU A 199 49.77 49.09 8.29
C GLU A 199 49.12 47.73 8.02
N GLN A 200 48.43 47.14 8.99
CA GLN A 200 47.65 45.92 8.78
C GLN A 200 46.51 46.12 7.78
N THR A 201 45.84 47.27 7.82
CA THR A 201 44.78 47.63 6.87
C THR A 201 45.33 47.78 5.45
N GLU A 202 46.49 48.41 5.27
CA GLU A 202 47.17 48.46 3.97
C GLU A 202 47.64 47.08 3.50
N GLN A 203 48.10 46.20 4.39
CA GLN A 203 48.38 44.81 4.04
C GLN A 203 47.14 44.08 3.55
N ILE A 204 45.98 44.26 4.20
CA ILE A 204 44.69 43.72 3.74
C ILE A 204 44.33 44.28 2.37
N PHE A 205 44.47 45.59 2.14
CA PHE A 205 44.19 46.18 0.82
C PHE A 205 45.19 45.75 -0.26
N LYS A 206 46.44 45.47 0.10
CA LYS A 206 47.44 44.92 -0.80
C LYS A 206 47.11 43.48 -1.18
N LEU A 207 46.80 42.63 -0.20
CA LEU A 207 46.35 41.26 -0.42
C LEU A 207 45.06 41.23 -1.24
N LYS A 208 44.09 42.11 -0.94
CA LYS A 208 42.85 42.24 -1.71
C LYS A 208 43.12 42.66 -3.15
N ARG A 209 44.06 43.58 -3.40
CA ARG A 209 44.50 43.95 -4.76
C ARG A 209 45.22 42.80 -5.48
N GLU A 210 46.05 42.03 -4.78
CA GLU A 210 46.70 40.83 -5.37
C GLU A 210 45.69 39.73 -5.68
N LEU A 211 44.70 39.53 -4.82
CA LEU A 211 43.62 38.56 -5.00
C LEU A 211 42.74 38.97 -6.19
N LEU A 212 42.38 40.25 -6.30
CA LEU A 212 41.68 40.80 -7.48
C LEU A 212 42.51 40.72 -8.77
N LYS A 213 43.85 40.81 -8.69
CA LYS A 213 44.73 40.61 -9.85
C LYS A 213 44.83 39.13 -10.26
N ARG A 214 44.79 38.21 -9.29
CA ARG A 214 44.86 36.76 -9.51
C ARG A 214 43.53 36.18 -10.00
N GLU A 215 42.40 36.71 -9.55
CA GLU A 215 41.06 36.16 -9.82
C GLU A 215 40.16 37.04 -10.70
N GLY A 216 40.58 38.27 -11.02
CA GLY A 216 39.84 39.19 -11.89
C GLY A 216 38.62 39.85 -11.20
N PRO A 217 37.94 40.81 -11.86
CA PRO A 217 36.97 41.69 -11.22
C PRO A 217 35.60 41.07 -10.91
N ASN A 218 35.42 39.74 -11.02
CA ASN A 218 34.08 39.15 -11.12
C ASN A 218 33.91 37.85 -10.28
N PRO A 219 33.04 37.81 -9.23
CA PRO A 219 32.92 36.69 -8.29
C PRO A 219 32.12 35.47 -8.80
N TRP A 220 32.24 35.08 -10.07
CA TRP A 220 31.44 33.98 -10.63
C TRP A 220 31.91 32.57 -10.20
N HIS A 221 33.09 32.45 -9.59
CA HIS A 221 33.68 31.15 -9.21
C HIS A 221 33.09 30.53 -7.95
N LEU A 222 32.34 31.27 -7.13
CA LEU A 222 31.67 30.73 -5.93
C LEU A 222 30.29 30.15 -6.23
N ARG A 223 29.61 30.61 -7.30
CA ARG A 223 28.27 30.15 -7.66
C ARG A 223 28.25 28.75 -8.26
N ASN A 224 29.39 28.31 -8.81
CA ASN A 224 29.57 27.01 -9.46
C ASN A 224 30.59 26.13 -8.73
N ASN A 225 30.73 26.27 -7.41
CA ASN A 225 31.48 25.27 -6.66
C ASN A 225 30.63 23.98 -6.62
N LYS A 226 31.07 22.96 -7.36
CA LYS A 226 30.42 21.65 -7.41
C LYS A 226 30.19 21.05 -6.01
N GLU A 227 31.04 21.38 -5.03
CA GLU A 227 30.89 20.94 -3.65
C GLU A 227 29.75 21.67 -2.93
N LEU A 228 29.56 22.98 -3.15
CA LEU A 228 28.44 23.75 -2.59
C LEU A 228 27.11 23.38 -3.24
N ASP A 229 27.11 23.07 -4.54
CA ASP A 229 25.94 22.53 -5.24
C ASP A 229 25.60 21.11 -4.74
N HIS A 230 26.61 20.27 -4.51
CA HIS A 230 26.43 18.93 -3.96
C HIS A 230 25.86 18.97 -2.54
N MET A 231 26.42 19.81 -1.66
CA MET A 231 25.90 19.99 -0.30
C MET A 231 24.45 20.52 -0.31
N ARG A 232 24.10 21.45 -1.23
CA ARG A 232 22.71 21.90 -1.36
C ARG A 232 21.77 20.78 -1.76
N LYS A 233 22.21 19.90 -2.68
CA LYS A 233 21.43 18.75 -3.12
C LYS A 233 21.24 17.73 -1.98
N GLU A 234 22.30 17.42 -1.24
CA GLU A 234 22.23 16.52 -0.08
C GLU A 234 21.33 17.08 1.02
N ILE A 235 21.43 18.36 1.35
CA ILE A 235 20.55 19.02 2.34
C ILE A 235 19.08 18.92 1.91
N GLY A 236 18.78 19.15 0.62
CA GLY A 236 17.44 18.98 0.07
C GLY A 236 16.92 17.54 0.16
N GLU A 237 17.78 16.56 -0.14
CA GLU A 237 17.45 15.14 -0.01
C GLU A 237 17.17 14.74 1.45
N VAL A 238 17.97 15.21 2.40
CA VAL A 238 17.76 14.95 3.83
C VAL A 238 16.47 15.60 4.33
N LEU A 239 16.17 16.83 3.92
CA LEU A 239 14.89 17.50 4.22
C LEU A 239 13.68 16.69 3.71
N SER A 240 13.75 16.17 2.48
CA SER A 240 12.67 15.35 1.91
C SER A 240 12.46 14.04 2.69
N LYS A 241 13.54 13.41 3.18
CA LYS A 241 13.45 12.20 4.02
C LYS A 241 12.84 12.50 5.38
N LEU A 242 13.20 13.63 6.01
CA LEU A 242 12.61 14.08 7.27
C LEU A 242 11.12 14.39 7.12
N ASP A 243 10.70 15.02 6.02
CA ASP A 243 9.29 15.31 5.75
C ASP A 243 8.45 14.02 5.61
N VAL A 244 8.99 12.96 4.99
CA VAL A 244 8.34 11.64 4.91
C VAL A 244 8.21 11.01 6.30
N LEU A 245 9.26 11.03 7.13
CA LEU A 245 9.24 10.48 8.48
C LEU A 245 8.27 11.22 9.41
N LEU A 246 8.17 12.54 9.28
CA LEU A 246 7.19 13.35 10.02
C LEU A 246 5.75 13.03 9.58
N LEU A 247 5.51 12.83 8.27
CA LEU A 247 4.19 12.49 7.75
C LEU A 247 3.75 11.06 8.13
N GLU A 248 4.70 10.11 8.14
CA GLU A 248 4.48 8.72 8.51
C GLU A 248 4.15 8.57 10.00
N ASN A 249 4.86 9.29 10.88
CA ASN A 249 4.52 9.36 12.31
C ASN A 249 3.11 9.94 12.52
N LYS A 250 2.70 10.95 11.75
CA LYS A 250 1.37 11.57 11.85
C LYS A 250 0.23 10.62 11.44
N ARG A 251 0.46 9.72 10.47
CA ARG A 251 -0.52 8.69 10.05
C ARG A 251 -0.74 7.60 11.11
N THR A 252 0.27 7.30 11.93
CA THR A 252 0.13 6.31 13.01
C THR A 252 -0.72 6.80 14.19
N PHE A 253 -0.85 8.12 14.38
CA PHE A 253 -1.67 8.72 15.44
C PHE A 253 -3.18 8.70 15.13
N VAL A 254 -3.57 8.72 13.86
CA VAL A 254 -5.00 8.79 13.47
C VAL A 254 -5.70 7.43 13.51
N ARG A 255 -4.95 6.32 13.47
CA ARG A 255 -5.53 4.96 13.41
C ARG A 255 -5.97 4.39 14.76
N SER A 256 -5.61 4.99 15.90
CA SER A 256 -5.91 4.45 17.23
C SER A 256 -7.11 5.08 17.95
N LYS A 257 -7.86 5.99 17.32
CA LYS A 257 -9.08 6.60 17.90
C LYS A 257 -10.31 6.40 17.04
N ALA A 258 -10.63 5.15 16.70
CA ALA A 258 -11.93 4.80 16.13
C ALA A 258 -12.40 3.45 16.66
N ASP A 259 -12.74 3.41 17.96
CA ASP A 259 -13.59 2.37 18.51
C ASP A 259 -15.06 2.74 18.32
N THR A 260 -15.80 1.78 17.76
CA THR A 260 -17.23 1.46 17.94
C THR A 260 -17.92 1.23 16.59
N PHE A 261 -17.90 -0.02 16.11
CA PHE A 261 -18.90 -0.53 15.17
C PHE A 261 -19.72 -1.62 15.89
N PRO A 262 -21.04 -1.41 16.10
CA PRO A 262 -21.93 -2.45 16.57
C PRO A 262 -22.54 -3.22 15.40
N GLY A 263 -22.59 -4.55 15.55
CA GLY A 263 -23.65 -5.39 14.99
C GLY A 263 -23.41 -5.99 13.62
N GLN A 264 -23.03 -7.27 13.60
CA GLN A 264 -23.27 -8.14 12.45
C GLN A 264 -23.79 -9.49 12.94
N HIS A 265 -25.11 -9.60 13.00
CA HIS A 265 -25.82 -10.87 12.86
C HIS A 265 -26.57 -10.82 11.53
N ASP A 266 -26.77 -12.01 10.95
CA ASP A 266 -27.64 -12.32 9.83
C ASP A 266 -27.15 -11.92 8.43
N LYS A 267 -26.47 -12.86 7.77
CA LYS A 267 -27.12 -13.76 6.79
C LYS A 267 -26.08 -14.69 6.17
N SER A 268 -25.93 -15.84 6.82
CA SER A 268 -25.81 -17.10 6.10
C SER A 268 -27.07 -17.24 5.24
N ASN A 269 -26.91 -17.27 3.91
CA ASN A 269 -27.72 -18.02 2.94
C ASN A 269 -27.29 -17.61 1.52
N VAL A 270 -27.29 -18.60 0.63
CA VAL A 270 -26.90 -18.56 -0.80
C VAL A 270 -25.40 -18.76 -1.05
N VAL A 271 -24.88 -19.85 -0.49
CA VAL A 271 -24.11 -20.81 -1.29
C VAL A 271 -25.13 -21.78 -1.87
N ASP A 272 -24.90 -22.25 -3.10
CA ASP A 272 -25.79 -23.05 -3.96
C ASP A 272 -26.70 -22.22 -4.89
N SER A 273 -26.04 -21.52 -5.82
CA SER A 273 -26.40 -21.69 -7.23
C SER A 273 -25.12 -21.91 -8.00
N ASP A 274 -24.80 -23.19 -8.08
CA ASP A 274 -23.81 -23.79 -8.94
C ASP A 274 -23.75 -23.18 -10.34
N VAL A 275 -22.51 -22.90 -10.75
CA VAL A 275 -21.86 -23.67 -11.81
C VAL A 275 -22.79 -24.07 -12.95
N MET A 276 -23.33 -23.09 -13.65
CA MET A 276 -23.90 -23.24 -14.98
C MET A 276 -23.76 -21.90 -15.72
N GLN A 277 -22.59 -21.68 -16.33
CA GLN A 277 -22.38 -20.97 -17.61
C GLN A 277 -20.89 -20.61 -17.78
N LEU A 278 -20.07 -21.65 -17.94
CA LEU A 278 -18.80 -21.54 -18.68
C LEU A 278 -18.91 -22.41 -19.93
N GLN A 279 -19.81 -22.04 -20.84
CA GLN A 279 -19.69 -22.47 -22.24
C GLN A 279 -20.58 -21.58 -23.13
N GLY A 280 -19.98 -20.57 -23.75
CA GLY A 280 -20.66 -19.79 -24.78
C GLY A 280 -19.96 -18.46 -25.04
N GLY A 281 -19.27 -18.36 -26.17
CA GLY A 281 -18.78 -17.06 -26.66
C GLY A 281 -17.36 -17.01 -27.22
N ALA A 282 -16.83 -18.12 -27.73
CA ALA A 282 -15.76 -18.04 -28.72
C ALA A 282 -16.41 -17.90 -30.10
N THR A 283 -16.71 -16.67 -30.54
CA THR A 283 -16.79 -16.29 -31.96
C THR A 283 -16.83 -14.78 -32.09
N ASN A 284 -15.82 -14.26 -32.80
CA ASN A 284 -15.86 -13.11 -33.70
C ASN A 284 -16.08 -11.74 -33.07
N ASN A 285 -15.07 -10.87 -33.19
CA ASN A 285 -15.13 -9.71 -34.08
C ASN A 285 -13.74 -9.05 -34.13
N GLU A 286 -13.10 -9.15 -35.30
CA GLU A 286 -12.11 -8.20 -35.75
C GLU A 286 -12.84 -6.88 -35.99
N GLU A 287 -12.43 -5.78 -35.36
CA GLU A 287 -12.66 -4.43 -35.91
C GLU A 287 -11.70 -3.39 -35.32
N HIS A 288 -10.93 -2.84 -36.25
CA HIS A 288 -10.12 -1.63 -36.28
C HIS A 288 -10.30 -0.59 -35.15
N TRP A 289 -9.23 -0.38 -34.38
CA TRP A 289 -9.02 0.88 -33.64
C TRP A 289 -8.34 1.91 -34.54
N SER A 290 -9.11 2.90 -34.98
CA SER A 290 -8.58 4.10 -35.65
C SER A 290 -8.35 5.18 -34.60
N LEU A 291 -7.08 5.58 -34.41
CA LEU A 291 -6.70 6.77 -33.66
C LEU A 291 -7.28 8.05 -34.31
N PRO A 292 -7.73 9.04 -33.52
CA PRO A 292 -7.69 10.43 -33.93
C PRO A 292 -6.37 11.08 -33.51
N THR A 293 -5.60 11.43 -34.53
CA THR A 293 -4.41 12.26 -34.51
C THR A 293 -4.71 13.67 -33.97
N GLN A 294 -4.02 14.07 -32.90
CA GLN A 294 -3.58 15.46 -32.71
C GLN A 294 -2.08 15.45 -32.38
N ALA A 295 -1.26 15.92 -33.31
CA ALA A 295 0.11 16.40 -33.08
C ALA A 295 0.04 17.88 -32.63
N PRO A 296 0.99 18.47 -31.87
CA PRO A 296 2.45 18.35 -32.09
C PRO A 296 3.33 18.43 -30.82
N HIS A 297 2.88 18.00 -29.64
CA HIS A 297 3.74 18.00 -28.43
C HIS A 297 4.50 16.68 -28.19
N PHE A 298 4.02 15.56 -28.73
CA PHE A 298 4.63 14.25 -28.50
C PHE A 298 5.89 14.01 -29.36
N ALA A 299 5.99 14.55 -30.56
CA ALA A 299 7.15 14.33 -31.44
C ALA A 299 8.47 14.91 -30.86
N SER A 300 8.40 16.03 -30.14
CA SER A 300 9.56 16.66 -29.49
C SER A 300 10.04 15.86 -28.28
N LEU A 301 9.09 15.37 -27.46
CA LEU A 301 9.38 14.57 -26.28
C LEU A 301 9.92 13.18 -26.67
N GLU A 302 9.35 12.57 -27.71
CA GLU A 302 9.82 11.29 -28.25
C GLU A 302 11.23 11.40 -28.86
N ALA A 303 11.52 12.49 -29.57
CA ALA A 303 12.86 12.76 -30.09
C ALA A 303 13.88 13.09 -28.98
N HIS A 304 13.45 13.67 -27.85
CA HIS A 304 14.29 13.87 -26.68
C HIS A 304 14.59 12.54 -25.96
N HIS A 305 13.58 11.70 -25.75
CA HIS A 305 13.76 10.36 -25.16
C HIS A 305 14.64 9.46 -26.03
N LYS A 306 14.45 9.44 -27.35
CA LYS A 306 15.33 8.70 -28.27
C LYS A 306 16.78 9.16 -28.18
N ARG A 307 17.04 10.47 -28.09
CA ARG A 307 18.40 11.00 -27.91
C ARG A 307 18.99 10.68 -26.54
N HIS A 308 18.17 10.58 -25.50
CA HIS A 308 18.63 10.21 -24.16
C HIS A 308 18.95 8.72 -24.08
N ILE A 309 18.16 7.87 -24.75
CA ILE A 309 18.42 6.42 -24.86
C ILE A 309 19.74 6.16 -25.58
N ILE A 310 19.96 6.77 -26.76
CA ILE A 310 21.22 6.61 -27.51
C ILE A 310 22.43 7.05 -26.69
N ARG A 311 22.28 8.11 -25.88
CA ARG A 311 23.37 8.60 -25.02
C ARG A 311 23.67 7.63 -23.88
N LEU A 312 22.64 7.09 -23.23
CA LEU A 312 22.80 6.07 -22.19
C LEU A 312 23.37 4.77 -22.75
N GLU A 313 22.99 4.37 -23.95
CA GLU A 313 23.56 3.21 -24.65
C GLU A 313 25.07 3.42 -24.90
N SER A 314 25.46 4.61 -25.39
CA SER A 314 26.86 4.99 -25.56
C SER A 314 27.62 5.00 -24.23
N ASP A 315 27.04 5.58 -23.17
CA ASP A 315 27.69 5.65 -21.85
C ASP A 315 27.87 4.24 -21.24
N ILE A 316 26.93 3.32 -21.48
CA ILE A 316 27.02 1.92 -21.07
C ILE A 316 28.11 1.19 -21.88
N GLU A 317 28.18 1.42 -23.18
CA GLU A 317 29.19 0.82 -24.06
C GLU A 317 30.60 1.31 -23.67
N ASP A 318 30.76 2.61 -23.40
CA ASP A 318 32.00 3.20 -22.91
C ASP A 318 32.39 2.65 -21.52
N ALA A 319 31.42 2.55 -20.60
CA ALA A 319 31.66 1.97 -19.27
C ALA A 319 32.05 0.49 -19.34
N SER A 320 31.42 -0.28 -20.25
CA SER A 320 31.76 -1.69 -20.49
C SER A 320 33.17 -1.85 -21.06
N THR A 321 33.54 -1.02 -22.04
CA THR A 321 34.88 -0.99 -22.63
C THR A 321 35.93 -0.62 -21.58
N ALA A 322 35.65 0.39 -20.75
CA ALA A 322 36.53 0.79 -19.65
C ALA A 322 36.69 -0.31 -18.58
N ALA A 323 35.64 -1.10 -18.32
CA ALA A 323 35.71 -2.25 -17.42
C ALA A 323 36.59 -3.37 -18.00
N THR A 324 36.41 -3.72 -19.28
CA THR A 324 37.23 -4.73 -19.95
C THR A 324 38.70 -4.33 -20.03
N VAL A 325 39.00 -3.06 -20.33
CA VAL A 325 40.37 -2.54 -20.34
C VAL A 325 40.99 -2.62 -18.94
N ARG A 326 40.23 -2.28 -17.88
CA ARG A 326 40.71 -2.39 -16.50
C ARG A 326 41.03 -3.83 -16.11
N GLU A 327 40.14 -4.77 -16.43
CA GLU A 327 40.33 -6.20 -16.14
C GLU A 327 41.57 -6.75 -16.86
N GLU A 328 41.78 -6.40 -18.13
CA GLU A 328 42.98 -6.84 -18.85
C GLU A 328 44.27 -6.18 -18.33
N VAL A 329 44.22 -4.92 -17.88
CA VAL A 329 45.37 -4.28 -17.19
C VAL A 329 45.69 -5.01 -15.88
N GLU A 330 44.67 -5.31 -15.06
CA GLU A 330 44.86 -6.04 -13.80
C GLU A 330 45.44 -7.44 -14.06
N LYS A 331 44.96 -8.15 -15.08
CA LYS A 331 45.49 -9.46 -15.48
C LYS A 331 46.94 -9.38 -15.98
N ILE A 332 47.30 -8.36 -16.74
CA ILE A 332 48.70 -8.13 -17.17
C ILE A 332 49.59 -7.87 -15.96
N VAL A 333 49.16 -7.02 -15.02
CA VAL A 333 49.91 -6.71 -13.79
C VAL A 333 50.11 -7.96 -12.94
N MET A 334 49.06 -8.76 -12.76
CA MET A 334 49.15 -10.02 -12.02
C MET A 334 50.08 -11.02 -12.70
N LYS A 335 50.00 -11.14 -14.03
CA LYS A 335 50.90 -12.02 -14.81
C LYS A 335 52.37 -11.61 -14.63
N GLU A 336 52.67 -10.32 -14.70
CA GLU A 336 54.03 -9.78 -14.52
C GLU A 336 54.53 -10.02 -13.08
N PHE A 337 53.67 -9.79 -12.09
CA PHE A 337 53.99 -10.05 -10.68
C PHE A 337 54.33 -11.53 -10.43
N PHE A 338 53.59 -12.46 -11.03
CA PHE A 338 53.88 -13.89 -10.90
C PHE A 338 55.17 -14.30 -11.62
N SER A 339 55.49 -13.72 -12.79
CA SER A 339 56.77 -13.99 -13.44
C SER A 339 57.97 -13.47 -12.64
N GLU A 340 57.84 -12.29 -12.04
CA GLU A 340 58.84 -11.69 -11.17
C GLU A 340 59.09 -12.56 -9.93
N MET A 341 58.03 -13.02 -9.26
CA MET A 341 58.14 -13.96 -8.14
C MET A 341 58.84 -15.27 -8.54
N LYS A 342 58.52 -15.81 -9.73
CA LYS A 342 59.13 -17.03 -10.24
C LYS A 342 60.64 -16.89 -10.47
N ILE A 343 61.08 -15.75 -11.01
CA ILE A 343 62.50 -15.46 -11.22
C ILE A 343 63.23 -15.36 -9.88
N ARG A 344 62.66 -14.66 -8.89
CA ARG A 344 63.25 -14.54 -7.55
C ARG A 344 63.37 -15.88 -6.83
N LEU A 345 62.32 -16.71 -6.92
CA LEU A 345 62.33 -18.04 -6.31
C LEU A 345 63.47 -18.91 -6.87
N HIS A 346 63.66 -18.89 -8.19
CA HIS A 346 64.74 -19.64 -8.83
C HIS A 346 66.13 -19.08 -8.45
N GLY A 347 66.25 -17.76 -8.26
CA GLY A 347 67.46 -17.14 -7.72
C GLY A 347 67.82 -17.63 -6.31
N TYR A 348 66.82 -17.76 -5.42
CA TYR A 348 67.04 -18.31 -4.07
C TYR A 348 67.42 -19.80 -4.09
N GLU A 349 66.84 -20.59 -5.01
CA GLU A 349 67.18 -22.00 -5.19
C GLU A 349 68.64 -22.17 -5.64
N MET A 350 69.09 -21.39 -6.62
CA MET A 350 70.49 -21.38 -7.06
C MET A 350 71.46 -20.97 -5.94
N GLU A 351 71.09 -20.00 -5.10
CA GLU A 351 71.90 -19.58 -3.95
C GLU A 351 72.04 -20.70 -2.91
N LEU A 352 70.96 -21.45 -2.66
CA LEU A 352 70.98 -22.60 -1.75
C LEU A 352 71.90 -23.71 -2.27
N ASP A 353 71.82 -24.03 -3.56
CA ASP A 353 72.66 -25.04 -4.19
C ASP A 353 74.15 -24.65 -4.17
N MET A 354 74.48 -23.40 -4.52
CA MET A 354 75.85 -22.88 -4.44
C MET A 354 76.40 -22.96 -3.01
N LYS A 355 75.57 -22.62 -2.02
CA LYS A 355 75.97 -22.68 -0.60
C LYS A 355 76.25 -24.13 -0.17
N HIS A 356 75.43 -25.08 -0.61
CA HIS A 356 75.63 -26.50 -0.34
C HIS A 356 76.90 -27.03 -1.00
N GLU A 357 77.19 -26.64 -2.25
CA GLU A 357 78.40 -27.01 -2.97
C GLU A 357 79.67 -26.47 -2.30
N VAL A 358 79.68 -25.20 -1.90
CA VAL A 358 80.79 -24.59 -1.14
C VAL A 358 81.03 -25.31 0.19
N CYS A 359 79.96 -25.65 0.92
CA CYS A 359 80.07 -26.41 2.16
C CYS A 359 80.68 -27.81 1.93
N SER A 360 80.34 -28.49 0.82
CA SER A 360 80.91 -29.79 0.47
C SER A 360 82.40 -29.69 0.13
N ILE A 361 82.82 -28.66 -0.62
CA ILE A 361 84.24 -28.42 -0.96
C ILE A 361 85.07 -28.18 0.31
N ILE A 362 84.59 -27.35 1.22
CA ILE A 362 85.30 -27.04 2.48
C ILE A 362 85.44 -28.30 3.34
N GLN A 363 84.40 -29.13 3.43
CA GLN A 363 84.45 -30.39 4.17
C GLN A 363 85.46 -31.38 3.55
N ASN A 364 85.49 -31.52 2.22
CA ASN A 364 86.42 -32.42 1.55
C ASN A 364 87.90 -31.96 1.68
N GLU A 365 88.16 -30.66 1.61
CA GLU A 365 89.51 -30.07 1.81
C GLU A 365 89.99 -30.26 3.26
N ALA A 366 89.10 -30.10 4.25
CA ALA A 366 89.43 -30.33 5.66
C ALA A 366 89.80 -31.80 5.92
N VAL A 367 89.10 -32.75 5.29
CA VAL A 367 89.41 -34.19 5.38
C VAL A 367 90.76 -34.51 4.70
N ALA A 368 91.07 -33.90 3.55
CA ALA A 368 92.34 -34.09 2.86
C ALA A 368 93.54 -33.57 3.69
N ARG A 369 93.39 -32.43 4.38
CA ARG A 369 94.43 -31.89 5.28
C ARG A 369 94.67 -32.77 6.51
N ALA A 370 93.60 -33.32 7.11
CA ALA A 370 93.73 -34.25 8.23
C ALA A 370 94.44 -35.56 7.84
N MET A 371 94.27 -36.05 6.60
CA MET A 371 95.01 -37.20 6.07
C MET A 371 96.49 -36.90 5.84
N LEU A 372 96.83 -35.69 5.42
CA LEU A 372 98.22 -35.27 5.17
C LEU A 372 98.99 -35.08 6.51
N ASP A 373 98.33 -34.55 7.53
CA ASP A 373 98.86 -34.45 8.90
C ASP A 373 99.03 -35.84 9.56
N SER A 374 98.18 -36.81 9.22
CA SER A 374 98.32 -38.20 9.65
C SER A 374 99.52 -38.92 9.03
N LEU A 375 99.92 -38.54 7.81
CA LEU A 375 101.09 -39.11 7.11
C LEU A 375 102.42 -38.46 7.50
N LEU A 376 102.41 -37.21 7.99
CA LEU A 376 103.63 -36.48 8.39
C LEU A 376 104.18 -36.89 9.78
N LEU A 377 103.40 -37.65 10.57
CA LEU A 377 103.78 -38.18 11.88
C LEU A 377 104.46 -39.56 11.82
N LYS A 378 104.64 -40.16 10.63
CA LYS A 378 105.20 -41.52 10.46
C LYS A 378 106.66 -41.59 9.97
N CYS A 379 107.35 -40.46 9.83
CA CYS A 379 108.76 -40.44 9.41
C CYS A 379 109.63 -39.57 10.30
N LYS A 380 110.09 -40.12 11.43
CA LYS A 380 111.41 -39.81 12.00
C LYS A 380 111.94 -40.94 12.87
N GLU A 381 113.05 -41.50 12.38
CA GLU A 381 114.18 -42.10 13.08
C GLU A 381 114.07 -43.54 13.59
N LYS A 382 114.93 -44.41 13.02
CA LYS A 382 115.94 -45.13 13.83
C LYS A 382 117.14 -45.56 12.98
N LYS A 383 118.26 -45.65 13.70
CA LYS A 383 119.64 -45.35 13.34
C LYS A 383 120.50 -46.62 13.42
N ASP A 384 121.55 -46.67 12.60
CA ASP A 384 122.59 -47.71 12.54
C ASP A 384 123.39 -47.89 13.83
N CYS A 385 124.03 -49.07 14.00
CA CYS A 385 125.40 -49.17 14.52
C CYS A 385 125.99 -50.60 14.44
N ALA A 386 127.29 -50.70 14.14
CA ALA A 386 128.38 -51.49 14.78
C ALA A 386 129.64 -51.33 13.88
N GLU A 387 130.91 -51.29 14.29
CA GLU A 387 131.61 -51.91 15.42
C GLU A 387 133.09 -51.41 15.49
N GLU A 388 133.72 -51.51 16.67
CA GLU A 388 135.13 -51.88 16.94
C GLU A 388 136.32 -50.95 17.37
N GLU A 389 136.54 -50.95 18.71
CA GLU A 389 137.74 -51.21 19.55
C GLU A 389 139.18 -50.97 19.03
N SER A 390 139.98 -50.22 19.80
CA SER A 390 140.88 -50.79 20.84
C SER A 390 141.86 -49.74 21.40
N LYS A 391 142.45 -50.05 22.57
CA LYS A 391 143.50 -49.30 23.32
C LYS A 391 143.06 -48.13 24.19
N GLN A 392 142.29 -48.40 25.26
CA GLN A 392 142.32 -47.46 26.39
C GLN A 392 142.00 -48.05 27.77
N LYS A 393 142.35 -49.32 28.02
CA LYS A 393 142.09 -50.03 29.30
C LYS A 393 142.80 -49.45 30.55
N GLN A 394 143.59 -48.38 30.40
CA GLN A 394 144.20 -47.62 31.50
C GLN A 394 143.68 -46.17 31.65
N LYS A 395 142.95 -45.61 30.65
CA LYS A 395 142.13 -44.39 30.87
C LYS A 395 140.73 -44.72 31.39
N ILE A 396 140.24 -45.95 31.19
CA ILE A 396 138.90 -46.39 31.61
C ILE A 396 138.67 -46.16 33.11
N GLU A 397 139.67 -46.29 33.98
CA GLU A 397 139.45 -46.14 35.43
C GLU A 397 139.42 -44.68 35.93
N LYS A 398 140.12 -43.75 35.22
CA LYS A 398 139.97 -42.30 35.45
C LYS A 398 138.69 -41.76 34.79
N LEU A 399 138.31 -42.28 33.61
CA LEU A 399 137.04 -41.95 32.97
C LEU A 399 135.85 -42.49 33.76
N LYS A 400 135.93 -43.68 34.36
CA LYS A 400 134.82 -44.27 35.13
C LYS A 400 134.41 -43.39 36.31
N ARG A 401 135.38 -42.81 37.03
CA ARG A 401 135.08 -41.84 38.11
C ARG A 401 134.45 -40.53 37.61
N ILE A 402 134.85 -40.04 36.43
CA ILE A 402 134.26 -38.83 35.82
C ILE A 402 132.87 -39.15 35.26
N VAL A 403 132.70 -40.28 34.57
CA VAL A 403 131.42 -40.77 34.03
C VAL A 403 130.46 -41.02 35.17
N ASP A 404 130.83 -41.69 36.26
CA ASP A 404 129.93 -41.90 37.40
C ASP A 404 129.50 -40.58 38.05
N SER A 405 130.40 -39.58 38.15
CA SER A 405 130.05 -38.23 38.61
C SER A 405 129.13 -37.48 37.63
N PHE A 406 129.34 -37.65 36.32
CA PHE A 406 128.55 -37.02 35.28
C PHE A 406 127.18 -37.70 35.13
N THR A 407 127.11 -39.03 35.26
CA THR A 407 125.87 -39.81 35.28
C THR A 407 125.03 -39.46 36.50
N LYS A 408 125.66 -39.15 37.65
CA LYS A 408 124.94 -38.63 38.82
C LYS A 408 124.34 -37.24 38.51
N VAL A 409 125.13 -36.32 37.96
CA VAL A 409 124.66 -34.97 37.59
C VAL A 409 123.62 -35.00 36.47
N VAL A 410 123.75 -35.90 35.49
CA VAL A 410 122.77 -36.08 34.41
C VAL A 410 121.47 -36.64 34.96
N ARG A 411 121.52 -37.64 35.86
CA ARG A 411 120.32 -38.21 36.49
C ARG A 411 119.62 -37.18 37.38
N GLU A 412 120.36 -36.40 38.16
CA GLU A 412 119.83 -35.30 38.95
C GLU A 412 119.24 -34.20 38.06
N LYS A 413 119.89 -33.83 36.95
CA LYS A 413 119.34 -32.88 35.98
C LYS A 413 118.13 -33.44 35.23
N GLU A 414 118.08 -34.73 34.94
CA GLU A 414 116.98 -35.40 34.25
C GLU A 414 115.76 -35.55 35.16
N GLU A 415 115.97 -35.83 36.45
CA GLU A 415 114.94 -35.73 37.49
C GLU A 415 114.43 -34.30 37.65
N PHE A 416 115.32 -33.29 37.67
CA PHE A 416 114.94 -31.88 37.77
C PHE A 416 114.17 -31.40 36.52
N VAL A 417 114.61 -31.79 35.32
CA VAL A 417 113.93 -31.48 34.04
C VAL A 417 112.59 -32.22 33.94
N SER A 418 112.51 -33.47 34.38
CA SER A 418 111.25 -34.23 34.42
C SER A 418 110.26 -33.62 35.44
N GLN A 419 110.75 -33.15 36.59
CA GLN A 419 109.92 -32.52 37.60
C GLN A 419 109.47 -31.11 37.20
N ILE A 420 110.30 -30.33 36.50
CA ILE A 420 109.91 -29.06 35.89
C ILE A 420 108.91 -29.30 34.75
N GLY A 421 109.15 -30.29 33.89
CA GLY A 421 108.26 -30.67 32.80
C GLY A 421 106.89 -31.15 33.29
N LEU A 422 106.87 -31.96 34.35
CA LEU A 422 105.63 -32.43 35.00
C LEU A 422 104.87 -31.27 35.64
N ARG A 423 105.54 -30.41 36.43
CA ARG A 423 104.88 -29.23 37.04
C ARG A 423 104.37 -28.22 36.00
N ALA A 424 105.11 -28.01 34.91
CA ALA A 424 104.66 -27.17 33.81
C ALA A 424 103.45 -27.77 33.10
N MET A 425 103.42 -29.10 32.92
CA MET A 425 102.29 -29.81 32.32
C MET A 425 101.06 -29.82 33.24
N GLU A 426 101.23 -30.06 34.54
CA GLU A 426 100.17 -29.97 35.55
C GLU A 426 99.57 -28.57 35.62
N ALA A 427 100.40 -27.51 35.58
CA ALA A 427 99.92 -26.13 35.51
C ALA A 427 99.15 -25.85 34.21
N ARG A 428 99.61 -26.39 33.07
CA ARG A 428 98.92 -26.23 31.77
C ARG A 428 97.59 -26.97 31.74
N VAL A 429 97.53 -28.19 32.27
CA VAL A 429 96.30 -28.97 32.41
C VAL A 429 95.34 -28.28 33.36
N GLY A 430 95.82 -27.76 34.50
CA GLY A 430 95.00 -26.97 35.43
C GLY A 430 94.40 -25.72 34.78
N SER A 431 95.19 -25.00 33.97
CA SER A 431 94.70 -23.85 33.19
C SER A 431 93.64 -24.24 32.16
N LEU A 432 93.86 -25.34 31.41
CA LEU A 432 92.90 -25.84 30.42
C LEU A 432 91.61 -26.34 31.07
N CYS A 433 91.70 -27.03 32.21
CA CYS A 433 90.53 -27.45 32.97
C CYS A 433 89.70 -26.25 33.45
N HIS A 434 90.36 -25.21 33.98
CA HIS A 434 89.67 -23.99 34.39
C HIS A 434 88.99 -23.28 33.20
N GLU A 435 89.62 -23.25 32.04
CA GLU A 435 89.05 -22.68 30.81
C GLU A 435 87.86 -23.52 30.29
N ILE A 436 87.95 -24.86 30.36
CA ILE A 436 86.84 -25.78 30.04
C ILE A 436 85.67 -25.57 31.00
N ASP A 437 85.92 -25.38 32.29
CA ASP A 437 84.87 -25.12 33.29
C ASP A 437 84.20 -23.77 33.04
N LEU A 438 84.98 -22.73 32.71
CA LEU A 438 84.44 -21.42 32.34
C LEU A 438 83.59 -21.50 31.06
N LEU A 439 84.00 -22.30 30.07
CA LEU A 439 83.22 -22.56 28.85
C LEU A 439 81.95 -23.37 29.16
N ARG A 440 82.03 -24.37 30.04
CA ARG A 440 80.88 -25.17 30.48
C ARG A 440 79.84 -24.29 31.19
N ASP A 441 80.28 -23.38 32.04
CA ASP A 441 79.40 -22.42 32.70
C ASP A 441 78.73 -21.46 31.70
N LYS A 442 79.47 -21.01 30.67
CA LYS A 442 78.90 -20.19 29.59
C LYS A 442 77.86 -20.98 28.77
N VAL A 443 78.15 -22.24 28.44
CA VAL A 443 77.22 -23.12 27.72
C VAL A 443 75.98 -23.38 28.59
N GLY A 444 76.13 -23.69 29.87
CA GLY A 444 75.00 -23.89 30.79
C GLY A 444 74.10 -22.66 30.92
N LYS A 445 74.68 -21.45 30.91
CA LYS A 445 73.90 -20.20 30.87
C LYS A 445 73.16 -20.02 29.55
N GLN A 446 73.79 -20.33 28.42
CA GLN A 446 73.13 -20.31 27.11
C GLN A 446 72.00 -21.33 27.03
N ASP A 447 72.20 -22.56 27.51
CA ASP A 447 71.18 -23.60 27.52
C ASP A 447 69.98 -23.22 28.40
N SER A 448 70.23 -22.63 29.57
CA SER A 448 69.16 -22.10 30.42
C SER A 448 68.35 -21.00 29.72
N TYR A 449 69.02 -20.10 29.00
CA TYR A 449 68.36 -19.05 28.22
C TYR A 449 67.55 -19.62 27.05
N ILE A 450 68.10 -20.60 26.33
CA ILE A 450 67.40 -21.30 25.24
C ILE A 450 66.17 -22.03 25.79
N SER A 451 66.29 -22.71 26.93
CA SER A 451 65.16 -23.40 27.57
C SER A 451 64.05 -22.43 27.98
N GLU A 452 64.40 -21.25 28.51
CA GLU A 452 63.42 -20.21 28.84
C GLU A 452 62.73 -19.69 27.58
N LYS A 453 63.49 -19.44 26.50
CA LYS A 453 62.94 -19.02 25.21
C LYS A 453 62.05 -20.07 24.56
N ASN A 454 62.39 -21.35 24.66
CA ASN A 454 61.52 -22.44 24.20
C ASN A 454 60.21 -22.48 24.99
N ARG A 455 60.26 -22.29 26.32
CA ARG A 455 59.05 -22.21 27.14
C ARG A 455 58.16 -21.01 26.75
N GLU A 456 58.75 -19.85 26.51
CA GLU A 456 58.02 -18.68 25.99
C GLU A 456 57.40 -18.98 24.62
N PHE A 457 58.13 -19.65 23.74
CA PHE A 457 57.66 -20.05 22.43
C PHE A 457 56.47 -21.02 22.53
N ASP A 458 56.52 -22.02 23.40
CA ASP A 458 55.42 -22.96 23.63
C ASP A 458 54.15 -22.25 24.11
N ILE A 459 54.28 -21.25 24.99
CA ILE A 459 53.15 -20.42 25.43
C ILE A 459 52.56 -19.62 24.26
N ILE A 460 53.41 -19.06 23.39
CA ILE A 460 52.96 -18.32 22.21
C ILE A 460 52.26 -19.26 21.22
N VAL A 461 52.79 -20.46 20.99
CA VAL A 461 52.17 -21.48 20.13
C VAL A 461 50.80 -21.87 20.67
N GLY A 462 50.68 -22.17 21.96
CA GLY A 462 49.38 -22.50 22.56
C GLY A 462 48.36 -21.36 22.46
N ARG A 463 48.79 -20.09 22.57
CA ARG A 463 47.91 -18.93 22.34
C ARG A 463 47.51 -18.80 20.87
N LEU A 464 48.40 -19.11 19.93
CA LEU A 464 48.12 -19.08 18.51
C LEU A 464 47.10 -20.16 18.11
N GLU A 465 47.25 -21.37 18.65
CA GLU A 465 46.30 -22.47 18.46
C GLU A 465 44.91 -22.11 19.02
N GLN A 466 44.86 -21.49 20.20
CA GLN A 466 43.60 -21.01 20.77
C GLN A 466 42.96 -19.92 19.91
N ALA A 467 43.75 -18.98 19.38
CA ALA A 467 43.27 -17.95 18.45
C ALA A 467 42.75 -18.57 17.15
N GLN A 468 43.43 -19.59 16.62
CA GLN A 468 42.98 -20.32 15.43
C GLN A 468 41.65 -21.02 15.66
N HIS A 469 41.47 -21.69 16.80
CA HIS A 469 40.17 -22.28 17.16
C HIS A 469 39.07 -21.23 17.28
N HIS A 470 39.37 -20.04 17.83
CA HIS A 470 38.39 -18.95 17.90
C HIS A 470 38.00 -18.44 16.51
N VAL A 471 38.96 -18.32 15.58
CA VAL A 471 38.68 -17.94 14.19
C VAL A 471 37.80 -18.99 13.51
N GLN A 472 38.11 -20.28 13.66
CA GLN A 472 37.28 -21.36 13.10
C GLN A 472 35.86 -21.36 13.65
N ASN A 473 35.69 -21.11 14.95
CA ASN A 473 34.37 -21.01 15.55
C ASN A 473 33.60 -19.78 15.04
N ASN A 474 34.28 -18.64 14.90
CA ASN A 474 33.69 -17.44 14.29
C ASN A 474 33.25 -17.70 12.85
N ASP A 475 34.08 -18.37 12.04
CA ASP A 475 33.73 -18.75 10.67
C ASP A 475 32.50 -19.66 10.62
N ALA A 476 32.40 -20.63 11.54
CA ALA A 476 31.21 -21.49 11.64
C ALA A 476 29.95 -20.68 11.99
N THR A 477 30.03 -19.76 12.96
CA THR A 477 28.89 -18.89 13.32
C THR A 477 28.52 -17.91 12.23
N LEU A 478 29.49 -17.40 11.47
CA LEU A 478 29.26 -16.56 10.30
C LEU A 478 28.57 -17.34 9.18
N GLY A 479 28.94 -18.62 9.00
CA GLY A 479 28.27 -19.56 8.09
C GLY A 479 26.78 -19.73 8.44
N ASP A 480 26.47 -20.05 9.70
CA ASP A 480 25.08 -20.18 10.17
C ASP A 480 24.29 -18.88 9.98
N LEU A 481 24.89 -17.74 10.33
CA LEU A 481 24.24 -16.43 10.15
C LEU A 481 23.95 -16.13 8.67
N ASN A 482 24.87 -16.46 7.77
CA ASN A 482 24.70 -16.27 6.34
C ASN A 482 23.59 -17.18 5.76
N ASP A 483 23.50 -18.42 6.24
CA ASP A 483 22.43 -19.35 5.84
C ASP A 483 21.06 -18.89 6.36
N ARG A 484 21.00 -18.34 7.57
CA ARG A 484 19.80 -17.66 8.09
C ARG A 484 19.44 -16.45 7.25
N PHE A 485 20.41 -15.63 6.85
CA PHE A 485 20.19 -14.47 6.00
C PHE A 485 19.64 -14.88 4.62
N ARG A 486 20.17 -15.95 4.04
CA ARG A 486 19.68 -16.53 2.79
C ARG A 486 18.23 -17.01 2.91
N THR A 487 17.89 -17.67 4.02
CA THR A 487 16.53 -18.14 4.29
C THR A 487 15.57 -16.97 4.44
N VAL A 488 15.92 -15.95 5.24
CA VAL A 488 15.10 -14.74 5.39
C VAL A 488 14.94 -14.00 4.06
N SER A 489 15.99 -13.89 3.26
CA SER A 489 15.93 -13.28 1.93
C SER A 489 15.00 -14.03 0.98
N ALA A 490 15.03 -15.37 0.99
CA ALA A 490 14.11 -16.18 0.21
C ALA A 490 12.65 -15.98 0.65
N SER A 491 12.38 -15.98 1.95
CA SER A 491 11.05 -15.71 2.50
C SER A 491 10.56 -14.29 2.17
N LEU A 492 11.44 -13.29 2.20
CA LEU A 492 11.11 -11.92 1.82
C LEU A 492 10.72 -11.82 0.34
N LYS A 493 11.47 -12.50 -0.54
CA LYS A 493 11.11 -12.56 -1.98
C LYS A 493 9.76 -13.24 -2.20
N GLU A 494 9.44 -14.27 -1.43
CA GLU A 494 8.14 -14.92 -1.53
C GLU A 494 6.99 -14.04 -1.02
N LEU A 495 7.21 -13.33 0.10
CA LEU A 495 6.25 -12.36 0.60
C LEU A 495 6.02 -11.22 -0.39
N GLU A 496 7.08 -10.76 -1.06
CA GLU A 496 6.97 -9.74 -2.12
C GLU A 496 6.11 -10.21 -3.29
N LYS A 497 6.25 -11.47 -3.74
CA LYS A 497 5.36 -12.05 -4.76
C LYS A 497 3.92 -12.11 -4.28
N GLN A 498 3.70 -12.53 -3.04
CA GLN A 498 2.34 -12.58 -2.46
C GLN A 498 1.70 -11.19 -2.40
N ASN A 499 2.47 -10.17 -2.02
CA ASN A 499 2.01 -8.78 -2.03
C ASN A 499 1.65 -8.30 -3.44
N GLN A 500 2.46 -8.65 -4.46
CA GLN A 500 2.14 -8.31 -5.85
C GLN A 500 0.83 -8.95 -6.31
N VAL A 501 0.61 -10.23 -6.00
CA VAL A 501 -0.66 -10.92 -6.29
C VAL A 501 -1.83 -10.23 -5.57
N LEU A 502 -1.65 -9.87 -4.30
CA LEU A 502 -2.67 -9.17 -3.53
C LEU A 502 -3.01 -7.81 -4.14
N HIS A 503 -2.01 -7.05 -4.59
CA HIS A 503 -2.21 -5.78 -5.29
C HIS A 503 -3.01 -5.97 -6.59
N SER A 504 -2.70 -6.98 -7.40
CA SER A 504 -3.49 -7.27 -8.61
C SER A 504 -4.95 -7.62 -8.28
N ILE A 505 -5.20 -8.38 -7.20
CA ILE A 505 -6.56 -8.70 -6.75
C ILE A 505 -7.29 -7.42 -6.28
N ILE A 506 -6.62 -6.54 -5.52
CA ILE A 506 -7.20 -5.29 -5.05
C ILE A 506 -7.60 -4.40 -6.23
N GLU A 507 -6.70 -4.20 -7.20
CA GLU A 507 -6.96 -3.40 -8.39
C GLU A 507 -8.15 -3.94 -9.20
N GLU A 508 -8.23 -5.26 -9.36
CA GLU A 508 -9.37 -5.90 -10.02
C GLU A 508 -10.68 -5.66 -9.25
N LYS A 509 -10.66 -5.78 -7.92
CA LYS A 509 -11.84 -5.55 -7.07
C LYS A 509 -12.28 -4.10 -7.11
N GLU A 510 -11.36 -3.14 -7.12
CA GLU A 510 -11.66 -1.71 -7.28
C GLU A 510 -12.31 -1.43 -8.64
N LYS A 511 -11.79 -2.02 -9.73
CA LYS A 511 -12.39 -1.89 -11.06
C LYS A 511 -13.79 -2.48 -11.13
N ARG A 512 -14.01 -3.64 -10.50
CA ARG A 512 -15.35 -4.26 -10.41
C ARG A 512 -16.31 -3.39 -9.59
N LEU A 513 -15.85 -2.84 -8.47
CA LEU A 513 -16.65 -1.97 -7.61
C LEU A 513 -17.05 -0.68 -8.32
N THR A 514 -16.10 -0.02 -8.99
CA THR A 514 -16.39 1.21 -9.76
C THR A 514 -17.41 0.96 -10.87
N SER A 515 -17.33 -0.18 -11.57
CA SER A 515 -18.36 -0.59 -12.54
C SER A 515 -19.71 -0.90 -11.90
N ALA A 516 -19.75 -1.53 -10.73
CA ALA A 516 -20.99 -1.79 -10.02
C ALA A 516 -21.66 -0.48 -9.55
N VAL A 517 -20.87 0.45 -9.02
CA VAL A 517 -21.33 1.78 -8.59
C VAL A 517 -21.88 2.59 -9.78
N SER A 518 -21.28 2.50 -10.96
CA SER A 518 -21.81 3.19 -12.15
C SER A 518 -23.18 2.63 -12.56
N LYS A 519 -23.34 1.30 -12.55
CA LYS A 519 -24.63 0.65 -12.85
C LYS A 519 -25.71 0.98 -11.83
N ASP A 520 -25.36 1.03 -10.55
CA ASP A 520 -26.30 1.41 -9.48
C ASP A 520 -26.75 2.87 -9.64
N LYS A 521 -25.83 3.76 -10.03
CA LYS A 521 -26.16 5.15 -10.36
C LYS A 521 -27.13 5.25 -11.55
N GLU A 522 -26.89 4.50 -12.63
CA GLU A 522 -27.79 4.44 -13.79
C GLU A 522 -29.18 3.93 -13.38
N LEU A 523 -29.23 2.87 -12.55
CA LEU A 523 -30.48 2.33 -12.03
C LEU A 523 -31.22 3.35 -11.16
N LYS A 524 -30.50 4.09 -10.32
CA LYS A 524 -31.08 5.17 -9.50
C LYS A 524 -31.68 6.27 -10.36
N GLU A 525 -30.96 6.74 -11.37
CA GLU A 525 -31.47 7.76 -12.32
C GLU A 525 -32.73 7.26 -13.06
N PHE A 526 -32.72 5.98 -13.46
CA PHE A 526 -33.90 5.33 -14.05
C PHE A 526 -35.09 5.28 -13.08
N MET A 527 -34.87 4.87 -11.82
CA MET A 527 -35.91 4.85 -10.79
C MET A 527 -36.45 6.24 -10.50
N GLU A 528 -35.60 7.27 -10.44
CA GLU A 528 -36.03 8.67 -10.25
C GLU A 528 -36.93 9.14 -11.40
N SER A 529 -36.63 8.75 -12.65
CA SER A 529 -37.48 9.02 -13.82
C SER A 529 -38.84 8.33 -13.73
N ILE A 530 -38.88 7.08 -13.28
CA ILE A 530 -40.14 6.35 -13.04
C ILE A 530 -40.96 7.04 -11.97
N VAL A 531 -40.35 7.36 -10.82
CA VAL A 531 -41.05 8.03 -9.70
C VAL A 531 -41.63 9.37 -10.14
N LYS A 532 -40.88 10.15 -10.93
CA LYS A 532 -41.38 11.40 -11.52
C LYS A 532 -42.58 11.14 -12.44
N SER A 533 -42.49 10.16 -13.33
CA SER A 533 -43.57 9.81 -14.26
C SER A 533 -44.84 9.35 -13.53
N VAL A 534 -44.69 8.55 -12.47
CA VAL A 534 -45.81 8.09 -11.61
C VAL A 534 -46.46 9.27 -10.90
N ARG A 535 -45.67 10.21 -10.37
CA ARG A 535 -46.18 11.43 -9.74
C ARG A 535 -46.94 12.32 -10.74
N ASP A 536 -46.42 12.47 -11.95
CA ASP A 536 -47.08 13.24 -13.00
C ASP A 536 -48.41 12.58 -13.42
N PHE A 537 -48.44 11.24 -13.50
CA PHE A 537 -49.65 10.49 -13.74
C PHE A 537 -50.67 10.62 -12.59
N GLU A 538 -50.23 10.56 -11.33
CA GLU A 538 -51.09 10.78 -10.16
C GLU A 538 -51.74 12.16 -10.21
N ASN A 539 -50.96 13.21 -10.50
CA ASN A 539 -51.47 14.57 -10.68
C ASN A 539 -52.50 14.66 -11.82
N PHE A 540 -52.23 14.00 -12.94
CA PHE A 540 -53.18 13.91 -14.05
C PHE A 540 -54.49 13.23 -13.61
N MET A 541 -54.40 12.11 -12.90
CA MET A 541 -55.57 11.37 -12.42
C MET A 541 -56.40 12.17 -11.41
N MET A 542 -55.77 12.90 -10.49
CA MET A 542 -56.48 13.81 -9.57
C MET A 542 -57.24 14.91 -10.32
N ASN A 543 -56.63 15.50 -11.35
CA ASN A 543 -57.29 16.49 -12.19
C ASN A 543 -58.50 15.90 -12.93
N GLN A 544 -58.36 14.70 -13.49
CA GLN A 544 -59.48 14.00 -14.14
C GLN A 544 -60.59 13.66 -13.15
N GLN A 545 -60.25 13.17 -11.97
CA GLN A 545 -61.21 12.88 -10.91
C GLN A 545 -62.02 14.14 -10.53
N THR A 546 -61.36 15.29 -10.43
CA THR A 546 -62.01 16.58 -10.14
C THR A 546 -62.97 16.98 -11.26
N ILE A 547 -62.57 16.83 -12.53
CA ILE A 547 -63.44 17.12 -13.68
C ILE A 547 -64.68 16.22 -13.68
N VAL A 548 -64.50 14.91 -13.44
CA VAL A 548 -65.59 13.95 -13.38
C VAL A 548 -66.53 14.28 -12.22
N ALA A 549 -65.99 14.56 -11.02
CA ALA A 549 -66.79 14.94 -9.85
C ALA A 549 -67.66 16.17 -10.14
N ASN A 550 -67.09 17.21 -10.75
CA ASN A 550 -67.82 18.43 -11.12
C ASN A 550 -68.94 18.13 -12.14
N LYS A 551 -68.68 17.30 -13.16
CA LYS A 551 -69.70 16.90 -14.15
C LYS A 551 -70.83 16.09 -13.52
N VAL A 552 -70.50 15.15 -12.62
CA VAL A 552 -71.48 14.35 -11.88
C VAL A 552 -72.34 15.25 -11.00
N GLN A 553 -71.74 16.16 -10.24
CA GLN A 553 -72.45 17.11 -9.40
C GLN A 553 -73.37 18.04 -10.22
N HIS A 554 -72.91 18.49 -11.39
CA HIS A 554 -73.73 19.28 -12.31
C HIS A 554 -74.93 18.48 -12.82
N ASN A 555 -74.73 17.23 -13.23
CA ASN A 555 -75.82 16.35 -13.68
C ASN A 555 -76.81 16.05 -12.55
N GLU A 556 -76.33 15.78 -11.33
CA GLU A 556 -77.17 15.59 -10.14
C GLU A 556 -78.06 16.82 -9.90
N SER A 557 -77.48 18.02 -9.98
CA SER A 557 -78.21 19.28 -9.83
C SER A 557 -79.29 19.44 -10.90
N ARG A 558 -78.98 19.11 -12.16
CA ARG A 558 -79.96 19.11 -13.26
C ARG A 558 -81.09 18.11 -13.05
N PHE A 559 -80.77 16.89 -12.61
CA PHE A 559 -81.79 15.88 -12.29
C PHE A 559 -82.69 16.32 -11.14
N ARG A 560 -82.14 17.00 -10.13
CA ARG A 560 -82.92 17.56 -9.02
C ARG A 560 -83.93 18.60 -9.52
N VAL A 561 -83.52 19.50 -10.41
CA VAL A 561 -84.42 20.47 -11.05
C VAL A 561 -85.49 19.76 -11.88
N LEU A 562 -85.09 18.80 -12.72
CA LEU A 562 -86.02 18.04 -13.56
C LEU A 562 -87.04 17.27 -12.71
N LYS A 563 -86.61 16.69 -11.59
CA LYS A 563 -87.49 16.00 -10.62
C LYS A 563 -88.56 16.96 -10.08
N GLU A 564 -88.20 18.19 -9.72
CA GLU A 564 -89.18 19.19 -9.27
C GLU A 564 -90.12 19.60 -10.41
N GLN A 565 -89.61 19.77 -11.63
CA GLN A 565 -90.45 20.04 -12.80
C GLN A 565 -91.46 18.91 -13.07
N CYS A 566 -91.02 17.64 -12.98
CA CYS A 566 -91.91 16.49 -13.11
C CYS A 566 -93.01 16.50 -12.03
N LYS A 567 -92.72 16.89 -10.79
CA LYS A 567 -93.76 17.05 -9.75
C LYS A 567 -94.80 18.10 -10.14
N CYS A 568 -94.39 19.22 -10.73
CA CYS A 568 -95.31 20.23 -11.25
C CYS A 568 -96.16 19.68 -12.40
N LEU A 569 -95.54 18.98 -13.35
CA LEU A 569 -96.23 18.35 -14.46
C LEU A 569 -97.27 17.31 -14.00
N VAL A 570 -96.94 16.53 -12.97
CA VAL A 570 -97.89 15.58 -12.35
C VAL A 570 -99.09 16.31 -11.75
N LYS A 571 -98.88 17.46 -11.09
CA LYS A 571 -99.99 18.29 -10.57
C LYS A 571 -100.88 18.82 -11.69
N GLU A 572 -100.27 19.32 -12.77
CA GLU A 572 -100.99 19.83 -13.94
C GLU A 572 -101.76 18.72 -14.68
N GLY A 573 -101.13 17.56 -14.89
CA GLY A 573 -101.78 16.39 -15.46
C GLY A 573 -102.95 15.89 -14.60
N ASN A 574 -102.83 15.93 -13.27
CA ASN A 574 -103.94 15.62 -12.36
C ASN A 574 -105.07 16.64 -12.45
N LEU A 575 -104.77 17.93 -12.61
CA LEU A 575 -105.78 18.97 -12.83
C LEU A 575 -106.50 18.76 -14.16
N LEU A 576 -105.76 18.46 -15.24
CA LEU A 576 -106.32 18.18 -16.56
C LEU A 576 -107.22 16.94 -16.51
N ARG A 577 -106.80 15.86 -15.83
CA ARG A 577 -107.62 14.66 -15.60
C ARG A 577 -108.93 14.98 -14.89
N LYS A 578 -108.90 15.82 -13.84
CA LYS A 578 -110.11 16.28 -13.14
C LYS A 578 -111.03 17.08 -14.06
N LYS A 579 -110.49 17.99 -14.89
CA LYS A 579 -111.27 18.74 -15.87
C LYS A 579 -111.91 17.81 -16.92
N ALA A 580 -111.16 16.84 -17.43
CA ALA A 580 -111.67 15.87 -18.40
C ALA A 580 -112.82 15.03 -17.82
N LEU A 581 -112.70 14.57 -16.55
CA LEU A 581 -113.79 13.88 -15.85
C LEU A 581 -115.03 14.75 -15.73
N ARG A 582 -114.88 16.03 -15.34
CA ARG A 582 -115.99 16.99 -15.29
C ARG A 582 -116.67 17.17 -16.64
N TYR A 583 -115.90 17.35 -17.72
CA TYR A 583 -116.48 17.46 -19.06
C TYR A 583 -117.21 16.19 -19.49
N LYS A 584 -116.66 15.02 -19.17
CA LYS A 584 -117.32 13.73 -19.40
C LYS A 584 -118.66 13.66 -18.67
N GLU A 585 -118.68 13.91 -17.35
CA GLU A 585 -119.90 13.94 -16.52
C GLU A 585 -120.97 14.88 -17.10
N ILE A 586 -120.57 16.10 -17.50
CA ILE A 586 -121.46 17.09 -18.12
C ILE A 586 -122.02 16.57 -19.44
N SER A 587 -121.18 15.98 -20.30
CA SER A 587 -121.61 15.45 -21.59
C SER A 587 -122.55 14.26 -21.46
N GLU A 588 -122.29 13.34 -20.52
CA GLU A 588 -123.14 12.19 -20.21
C GLU A 588 -124.50 12.64 -19.65
N THR A 589 -124.48 13.64 -18.76
CA THR A 589 -125.72 14.25 -18.22
C THR A 589 -126.52 14.93 -19.32
N ARG A 590 -125.87 15.70 -20.19
CA ARG A 590 -126.52 16.35 -21.33
C ARG A 590 -127.10 15.32 -22.30
N GLY A 591 -126.35 14.26 -22.63
CA GLY A 591 -126.82 13.15 -23.46
C GLY A 591 -128.06 12.48 -22.86
N SER A 592 -128.03 12.19 -21.55
CA SER A 592 -129.18 11.60 -20.84
C SER A 592 -130.41 12.52 -20.85
N ASN A 593 -130.22 13.83 -20.66
CA ASN A 593 -131.32 14.80 -20.71
C ASN A 593 -131.89 14.93 -22.13
N LEU A 594 -131.04 14.93 -23.16
CA LEU A 594 -131.47 14.96 -24.55
C LEU A 594 -132.26 13.69 -24.91
N GLN A 595 -131.79 12.51 -24.50
CA GLN A 595 -132.51 11.25 -24.73
C GLN A 595 -133.88 11.24 -24.05
N LYS A 596 -134.00 11.80 -22.83
CA LYS A 596 -135.31 11.96 -22.17
C LYS A 596 -136.24 12.88 -22.94
N ALA A 597 -135.72 14.00 -23.45
CA ALA A 597 -136.50 14.95 -24.25
C ALA A 597 -136.92 14.33 -25.59
N GLU A 598 -136.05 13.54 -26.23
CA GLU A 598 -136.36 12.79 -27.45
C GLU A 598 -137.52 11.80 -27.19
N LEU A 599 -137.44 10.99 -26.13
CA LEU A 599 -138.51 10.08 -25.73
C LEU A 599 -139.84 10.81 -25.45
N GLU A 600 -139.80 12.01 -24.85
CA GLU A 600 -140.99 12.81 -24.61
C GLU A 600 -141.59 13.34 -25.93
N VAL A 601 -140.75 13.78 -26.87
CA VAL A 601 -141.18 14.20 -28.21
C VAL A 601 -141.77 13.03 -28.99
N ASP A 602 -141.16 11.85 -28.93
CA ASP A 602 -141.68 10.64 -29.58
C ASP A 602 -143.06 10.26 -29.00
N LEU A 603 -143.22 10.26 -27.67
CA LEU A 603 -144.50 10.00 -27.02
C LEU A 603 -145.59 11.00 -27.42
N LEU A 604 -145.25 12.29 -27.49
CA LEU A 604 -146.16 13.33 -27.98
C LEU A 604 -146.46 13.15 -29.48
N GLY A 605 -145.48 12.70 -30.26
CA GLY A 605 -145.64 12.33 -31.66
C GLY A 605 -146.65 11.20 -31.84
N ASP A 606 -146.49 10.10 -31.10
CA ASP A 606 -147.41 8.96 -31.06
C ASP A 606 -148.82 9.41 -30.66
N GLU A 607 -148.95 10.31 -29.68
CA GLU A 607 -150.25 10.86 -29.26
C GLU A 607 -150.88 11.73 -30.35
N VAL A 608 -150.10 12.60 -31.01
CA VAL A 608 -150.56 13.42 -32.14
C VAL A 608 -150.95 12.55 -33.33
N GLU A 609 -150.23 11.47 -33.61
CA GLU A 609 -150.56 10.51 -34.67
C GLU A 609 -151.86 9.76 -34.35
N ALA A 610 -152.01 9.26 -33.12
CA ALA A 610 -153.24 8.61 -32.67
C ALA A 610 -154.47 9.54 -32.72
N LEU A 611 -154.31 10.81 -32.34
CA LEU A 611 -155.34 11.84 -32.46
C LEU A 611 -155.65 12.16 -33.93
N SER A 612 -154.65 12.19 -34.79
CA SER A 612 -154.81 12.43 -36.25
C SER A 612 -155.55 11.26 -36.91
N ASP A 613 -155.23 10.02 -36.55
CA ASP A 613 -155.92 8.81 -36.98
C ASP A 613 -157.38 8.78 -36.52
N LEU A 614 -157.64 9.17 -35.27
CA LEU A 614 -158.99 9.31 -34.74
C LEU A 614 -159.77 10.38 -35.52
N LEU A 615 -159.15 11.52 -35.79
CA LEU A 615 -159.74 12.60 -36.58
C LEU A 615 -160.04 12.14 -38.01
N ALA A 616 -159.17 11.32 -38.62
CA ALA A 616 -159.40 10.73 -39.92
C ALA A 616 -160.57 9.74 -39.92
N LYS A 617 -160.72 8.92 -38.88
CA LYS A 617 -161.89 8.04 -38.70
C LYS A 617 -163.18 8.84 -38.54
N ILE A 618 -163.15 9.93 -37.77
CA ILE A 618 -164.28 10.86 -37.62
C ILE A 618 -164.62 11.50 -38.98
N TYR A 619 -163.61 11.93 -39.74
CA TYR A 619 -163.80 12.46 -41.09
C TYR A 619 -164.50 11.45 -41.99
N ILE A 620 -164.00 10.21 -42.08
CA ILE A 620 -164.60 9.16 -42.91
C ILE A 620 -166.06 8.91 -42.51
N ALA A 621 -166.36 8.86 -41.21
CA ALA A 621 -167.72 8.70 -40.72
C ALA A 621 -168.63 9.88 -41.11
N LEU A 622 -168.17 11.11 -40.90
CA LEU A 622 -168.93 12.31 -41.27
C LEU A 622 -169.10 12.45 -42.79
N ASP A 623 -168.09 12.10 -43.58
CA ASP A 623 -168.11 12.10 -45.05
C ASP A 623 -169.11 11.07 -45.58
N HIS A 624 -169.19 9.87 -44.98
CA HIS A 624 -170.19 8.85 -45.31
C HIS A 624 -171.63 9.36 -45.11
N TYR A 625 -171.89 10.11 -44.04
CA TYR A 625 -173.20 10.74 -43.77
C TYR A 625 -173.39 12.10 -44.45
N SER A 626 -172.43 12.58 -45.24
CA SER A 626 -172.47 13.89 -45.90
C SER A 626 -173.79 14.17 -46.65
N PRO A 627 -174.39 13.21 -47.41
CA PRO A 627 -175.66 13.46 -48.10
C PRO A 627 -176.81 13.84 -47.17
N VAL A 628 -176.83 13.32 -45.94
CA VAL A 628 -177.85 13.63 -44.92
C VAL A 628 -177.47 14.90 -44.16
N LEU A 629 -176.18 15.10 -43.91
CA LEU A 629 -175.65 16.24 -43.15
C LEU A 629 -175.56 17.55 -43.96
N GLN A 630 -175.83 17.52 -45.28
CA GLN A 630 -175.85 18.72 -46.14
C GLN A 630 -176.80 19.84 -45.65
N HIS A 631 -177.81 19.51 -44.83
CA HIS A 631 -178.73 20.50 -44.25
C HIS A 631 -178.18 21.20 -42.99
N TYR A 632 -177.01 20.79 -42.47
CA TYR A 632 -176.37 21.35 -41.27
C TYR A 632 -175.05 22.05 -41.64
N THR A 633 -175.11 23.34 -41.97
CA THR A 633 -173.97 24.14 -42.48
C THR A 633 -172.73 24.09 -41.58
N GLY A 634 -172.88 24.20 -40.25
CA GLY A 634 -171.72 24.16 -39.33
C GLY A 634 -171.00 22.81 -39.30
N VAL A 635 -171.72 21.70 -39.55
CA VAL A 635 -171.11 20.37 -39.64
C VAL A 635 -170.31 20.25 -40.93
N MET A 636 -170.82 20.78 -42.04
CA MET A 636 -170.09 20.82 -43.31
C MET A 636 -168.83 21.69 -43.25
N GLU A 637 -168.87 22.85 -42.59
CA GLU A 637 -167.67 23.68 -42.38
C GLU A 637 -166.60 22.94 -41.57
N THR A 638 -167.01 22.24 -40.51
CA THR A 638 -166.13 21.41 -39.69
C THR A 638 -165.53 20.26 -40.52
N LEU A 639 -166.31 19.61 -41.37
CA LEU A 639 -165.83 18.58 -42.30
C LEU A 639 -164.73 19.13 -43.23
N THR A 640 -164.91 20.32 -43.80
CA THR A 640 -163.88 20.97 -44.65
C THR A 640 -162.61 21.33 -43.86
N MET A 641 -162.74 21.77 -42.61
CA MET A 641 -161.58 22.06 -41.74
C MET A 641 -160.81 20.78 -41.38
N ILE A 642 -161.53 19.72 -41.01
CA ILE A 642 -160.92 18.42 -40.71
C ILE A 642 -160.18 17.88 -41.92
N LYS A 643 -160.80 17.94 -43.11
CA LYS A 643 -160.18 17.55 -44.37
C LYS A 643 -158.87 18.30 -44.63
N LYS A 644 -158.87 19.62 -44.38
CA LYS A 644 -157.67 20.46 -44.52
C LYS A 644 -156.58 20.05 -43.52
N HIS A 645 -156.92 19.81 -42.26
CA HIS A 645 -155.95 19.38 -41.25
C HIS A 645 -155.35 18.00 -41.55
N ILE A 646 -156.16 17.01 -41.94
CA ILE A 646 -155.67 15.69 -42.34
C ILE A 646 -154.75 15.79 -43.56
N SER A 647 -155.07 16.66 -44.53
CA SER A 647 -154.22 16.88 -45.71
C SER A 647 -152.89 17.58 -45.41
N MET A 648 -152.76 18.20 -44.24
CA MET A 648 -151.54 18.87 -43.78
C MET A 648 -150.71 18.03 -42.80
N ALA A 649 -151.29 16.95 -42.23
CA ALA A 649 -150.65 16.07 -41.25
C ALA A 649 -150.00 14.82 -41.86
N LYS A 650 -150.12 14.63 -43.18
CA LYS A 650 -149.26 13.74 -43.98
C LYS A 650 -148.15 14.56 -44.62
#